data_AF-A0A917XT93-F1
#
_entry.id   AF-A0A917XT93-F1
#
_cell.length_a   1.000
_cell.length_b   1.000
_cell.length_c   1.000
_cell.angle_alpha   90.00
_cell.angle_beta   90.00
_cell.angle_gamma   90.00
#
_symmetry.space_group_name_H-M   'P 1'
#
loop_
_entity.id
_entity.type
_entity.pdbx_description
1 polymer ?
#
loop_
_entity_poly.entity_id
_entity_poly.type
_entity_poly.pdbx_seq_one_letter_code
_entity_poly.pdbx_strand_id
1 'polypeptide(L)'
;MPEPISRRRVLTGMSAMTVAAVVSPALAAPAHAASTPQPLPLLPLRVPQPDLGIEQQSDEKIRWLQDAKLGMFIHWGVYSGPARGEWYMENSAAPPETYRKYFTDTTGEQFTASAYKPADWAQLAKDMGAKYTVLTTRHHEGFALWPSNHPNAFHAGQAPMRRDLIGEYVTAVRDAGLRVGLYYSPMSWRYPGYYDVTGTNCLPNKWGYTTDPAHKENARIMKNEVYQQVKELMTQYGKIDDIYWDGGWLGQHGSDSDSAFFWEPGKLRDTANQWPVDSAYSETDSATGRPLGVMGLVRKHQPDIVVNPRSGWMGDYTSEEGGAIPTGAMRTGRLTEKNFTICGSWGYRAGAPVMSFGTIMDILVNSWVRNMVCLLNVGPDRTGVVPADQAAVVRRVGSFLSTCGQAVYGTRGGPWEPVDGRYGYTYKDNTFYVHLLPGYSGTSFTTPSTGDAKVTRVFEVATGTDLSYTVGSDGRVTITGVNRTRIPEDSVIGVTLDRSVQPADIAVGKTATAGSEETSKGNTAAKAFDGSTATRWSASNGDTGQWLKVDLGSVRSLTGTRIAWESPGTNYRYRIEGSTDNAGWTTLADLTATTSTSQVQVSVFRAQARYVRVTVTGLPSGVWASVRNLEVYDRPFSADVGTVRLVNRKSGKVLDVSGASTADGGAVIQWPWGGGTNQQWKLLPNADGSYRLSNVRSGKVLQSPGGSAKGDGLSQWTDDGGDNQSWKLVPSQTSGYHQLVNVRNGWCADVKDASTADGASVIQWPATGGPNQDWQILAL
;
A
#
# COMPACT_ATOMS: atom_id res chain seq x y z
N MET A 1 -11.43 -40.88 -61.73
CA MET A 1 -12.44 -40.60 -60.68
C MET A 1 -13.44 -41.75 -60.66
N PRO A 2 -13.93 -42.19 -59.49
CA PRO A 2 -13.76 -41.64 -58.14
C PRO A 2 -13.11 -42.61 -57.12
N GLU A 3 -12.48 -42.01 -56.10
CA GLU A 3 -12.08 -42.57 -54.79
C GLU A 3 -13.30 -42.72 -53.84
N PRO A 4 -13.20 -43.05 -52.51
CA PRO A 4 -12.11 -43.56 -51.65
C PRO A 4 -12.56 -44.80 -50.79
N ILE A 5 -11.76 -45.51 -49.98
CA ILE A 5 -11.26 -45.14 -48.62
C ILE A 5 -10.19 -46.17 -48.22
N SER A 6 -9.09 -45.70 -47.62
CA SER A 6 -8.05 -46.51 -46.96
C SER A 6 -7.50 -45.77 -45.74
N ARG A 7 -7.26 -46.50 -44.63
CA ARG A 7 -5.94 -46.56 -43.98
C ARG A 7 -5.90 -47.64 -42.90
N ARG A 8 -5.33 -48.79 -43.28
CA ARG A 8 -4.99 -49.96 -42.45
C ARG A 8 -3.75 -49.70 -41.58
N ARG A 9 -3.75 -50.32 -40.39
CA ARG A 9 -2.54 -50.72 -39.63
C ARG A 9 -1.79 -51.87 -40.34
N VAL A 10 -0.49 -52.03 -40.03
CA VAL A 10 0.23 -53.27 -39.61
C VAL A 10 1.67 -53.37 -40.16
N LEU A 11 2.65 -53.44 -39.22
CA LEU A 11 3.90 -54.25 -39.06
C LEU A 11 4.71 -54.71 -40.31
N THR A 12 6.03 -54.99 -40.34
CA THR A 12 7.09 -55.39 -39.38
C THR A 12 8.44 -55.45 -40.14
N GLY A 13 9.59 -55.40 -39.46
CA GLY A 13 10.88 -55.86 -40.00
C GLY A 13 12.04 -55.75 -39.02
N MET A 14 12.39 -56.86 -38.36
CA MET A 14 13.48 -57.03 -37.38
C MET A 14 14.84 -57.33 -38.03
N SER A 15 15.95 -56.98 -37.35
CA SER A 15 17.14 -57.81 -37.01
C SER A 15 18.36 -56.89 -36.75
N ALA A 16 18.84 -56.72 -35.51
CA ALA A 16 19.74 -57.59 -34.73
C ALA A 16 21.21 -57.12 -34.80
N MET A 17 21.76 -56.61 -33.69
CA MET A 17 23.16 -56.83 -33.31
C MET A 17 23.41 -56.45 -31.84
N THR A 18 24.04 -57.38 -31.14
CA THR A 18 24.36 -57.43 -29.71
C THR A 18 25.71 -56.75 -29.43
N VAL A 19 25.84 -55.87 -28.43
CA VAL A 19 27.13 -55.60 -27.77
C VAL A 19 26.95 -55.31 -26.27
N ALA A 20 27.80 -55.99 -25.50
CA ALA A 20 27.98 -56.08 -24.05
C ALA A 20 27.63 -54.85 -23.17
N ALA A 21 26.94 -55.15 -22.06
CA ALA A 21 26.74 -54.23 -20.94
C ALA A 21 28.01 -54.09 -20.10
N VAL A 22 28.60 -52.90 -20.10
CA VAL A 22 29.56 -52.45 -19.08
C VAL A 22 28.74 -51.78 -17.98
N VAL A 23 28.59 -52.44 -16.84
CA VAL A 23 28.00 -51.85 -15.64
C VAL A 23 29.00 -50.83 -15.09
N SER A 24 28.79 -49.55 -15.44
CA SER A 24 29.43 -48.46 -14.71
C SER A 24 28.74 -48.34 -13.34
N PRO A 25 29.47 -48.20 -12.22
CA PRO A 25 28.84 -47.96 -10.95
C PRO A 25 28.10 -46.63 -11.06
N ALA A 26 26.78 -46.66 -10.83
CA ALA A 26 25.99 -45.45 -10.69
C ALA A 26 26.56 -44.68 -9.50
N LEU A 27 27.39 -43.67 -9.79
CA LEU A 27 27.70 -42.62 -8.85
C LEU A 27 26.34 -42.03 -8.45
N ALA A 28 25.98 -42.23 -7.19
CA ALA A 28 24.83 -41.57 -6.60
C ALA A 28 24.92 -40.08 -6.95
N ALA A 29 23.82 -39.52 -7.47
CA ALA A 29 23.72 -38.08 -7.65
C ALA A 29 24.16 -37.42 -6.33
N PRO A 30 25.07 -36.43 -6.37
CA PRO A 30 25.43 -35.71 -5.15
C PRO A 30 24.13 -35.25 -4.51
N ALA A 31 23.95 -35.59 -3.22
CA ALA A 31 22.83 -35.13 -2.43
C ALA A 31 22.67 -33.64 -2.72
N HIS A 32 21.53 -33.25 -3.32
CA HIS A 32 21.23 -31.85 -3.57
C HIS A 32 21.47 -31.14 -2.24
N ALA A 33 22.43 -30.22 -2.19
CA ALA A 33 22.65 -29.41 -1.01
C ALA A 33 21.30 -28.79 -0.69
N ALA A 34 20.71 -29.18 0.44
CA ALA A 34 19.44 -28.65 0.88
C ALA A 34 19.56 -27.13 0.82
N SER A 35 18.77 -26.49 -0.05
CA SER A 35 18.72 -25.04 -0.13
C SER A 35 18.37 -24.55 1.28
N THR A 36 19.29 -23.85 1.92
CA THR A 36 19.11 -23.40 3.30
C THR A 36 17.90 -22.48 3.40
N PRO A 37 17.13 -22.56 4.49
CA PRO A 37 15.92 -21.77 4.65
C PRO A 37 16.15 -20.27 4.48
N GLN A 38 15.25 -19.60 3.76
CA GLN A 38 15.34 -18.16 3.52
C GLN A 38 14.71 -17.38 4.68
N PRO A 39 15.33 -16.27 5.14
CA PRO A 39 14.75 -15.44 6.18
C PRO A 39 13.38 -14.85 5.79
N LEU A 40 12.52 -14.63 6.79
CA LEU A 40 11.25 -13.95 6.59
C LEU A 40 11.48 -12.47 6.24
N PRO A 41 10.74 -11.90 5.27
CA PRO A 41 10.93 -10.52 4.85
C PRO A 41 10.34 -9.53 5.85
N LEU A 42 11.01 -8.39 6.04
CA LEU A 42 10.46 -7.24 6.76
C LEU A 42 9.57 -6.41 5.84
N LEU A 43 8.32 -6.15 6.25
CA LEU A 43 7.49 -5.18 5.55
C LEU A 43 8.08 -3.75 5.68
N PRO A 44 8.03 -2.92 4.63
CA PRO A 44 8.47 -1.53 4.71
C PRO A 44 7.78 -0.75 5.84
N LEU A 45 8.56 0.04 6.58
CA LEU A 45 8.05 0.96 7.61
C LEU A 45 7.24 2.08 6.96
N ARG A 46 6.11 2.42 7.58
CA ARG A 46 5.43 3.69 7.30
C ARG A 46 6.05 4.77 8.18
N VAL A 47 6.44 5.88 7.57
CA VAL A 47 6.93 7.07 8.28
C VAL A 47 5.97 8.22 7.98
N PRO A 48 5.26 8.78 8.98
CA PRO A 48 4.37 9.91 8.77
C PRO A 48 5.09 11.09 8.12
N GLN A 49 4.43 11.68 7.12
CA GLN A 49 4.97 12.82 6.38
C GLN A 49 4.22 14.11 6.75
N PRO A 50 4.93 15.25 6.88
CA PRO A 50 4.31 16.57 6.95
C PRO A 50 3.97 17.09 5.54
N ASP A 51 2.84 17.78 5.42
CA ASP A 51 2.40 18.47 4.20
C ASP A 51 1.41 19.58 4.52
N LEU A 52 1.56 20.72 3.85
CA LEU A 52 0.75 21.93 4.07
C LEU A 52 0.60 22.31 5.57
N GLY A 53 1.62 22.04 6.38
CA GLY A 53 1.64 22.32 7.82
C GLY A 53 0.89 21.31 8.70
N ILE A 54 0.46 20.17 8.14
CA ILE A 54 -0.23 19.07 8.84
C ILE A 54 0.61 17.80 8.69
N GLU A 55 0.78 17.06 9.78
CA GLU A 55 1.41 15.73 9.75
C GLU A 55 0.36 14.64 9.57
N GLN A 56 0.68 13.62 8.77
CA GLN A 56 -0.13 12.40 8.71
C GLN A 56 -0.27 11.75 10.08
N GLN A 57 -1.38 11.03 10.29
CA GLN A 57 -1.59 10.27 11.53
C GLN A 57 -0.50 9.22 11.73
N SER A 58 -0.15 8.98 12.99
CA SER A 58 0.76 7.90 13.39
C SER A 58 0.19 6.52 13.03
N ASP A 59 1.07 5.52 12.99
CA ASP A 59 0.66 4.13 12.77
C ASP A 59 -0.31 3.64 13.85
N GLU A 60 -0.17 4.10 15.10
CA GLU A 60 -1.10 3.82 16.19
C GLU A 60 -2.52 4.34 15.88
N LYS A 61 -2.62 5.59 15.42
CA LYS A 61 -3.92 6.23 15.16
C LYS A 61 -4.62 5.67 13.93
N ILE A 62 -3.88 5.28 12.89
CA ILE A 62 -4.45 4.66 11.69
C ILE A 62 -4.63 3.13 11.81
N ARG A 63 -4.07 2.51 12.86
CA ARG A 63 -4.09 1.05 13.06
C ARG A 63 -5.51 0.48 13.03
N TRP A 64 -6.47 1.21 13.61
CA TRP A 64 -7.85 0.74 13.64
C TRP A 64 -8.40 0.46 12.24
N LEU A 65 -8.04 1.28 11.24
CA LEU A 65 -8.51 1.13 9.86
C LEU A 65 -7.85 -0.09 9.22
N GLN A 66 -6.55 -0.26 9.45
CA GLN A 66 -5.81 -1.45 9.00
C GLN A 66 -6.37 -2.75 9.59
N ASP A 67 -6.81 -2.72 10.84
CA ASP A 67 -7.37 -3.87 11.54
C ASP A 67 -8.83 -4.13 11.14
N ALA A 68 -9.58 -3.06 10.83
CA ALA A 68 -10.95 -3.10 10.39
C ALA A 68 -11.14 -3.81 9.05
N LYS A 69 -10.23 -3.60 8.09
CA LYS A 69 -10.20 -4.15 6.71
C LYS A 69 -11.39 -3.87 5.79
N LEU A 70 -12.58 -3.68 6.34
CA LEU A 70 -13.81 -3.53 5.58
C LEU A 70 -14.72 -2.49 6.23
N GLY A 71 -15.14 -1.53 5.41
CA GLY A 71 -16.17 -0.55 5.71
C GLY A 71 -17.32 -0.61 4.71
N MET A 72 -18.46 -0.02 5.08
CA MET A 72 -19.60 0.17 4.18
C MET A 72 -19.71 1.64 3.76
N PHE A 73 -19.62 1.91 2.45
CA PHE A 73 -19.92 3.21 1.88
C PHE A 73 -21.42 3.31 1.61
N ILE A 74 -22.01 4.48 1.84
CA ILE A 74 -23.41 4.76 1.59
C ILE A 74 -23.50 6.07 0.81
N HIS A 75 -23.89 5.97 -0.46
CA HIS A 75 -24.21 7.13 -1.28
C HIS A 75 -25.71 7.33 -1.34
N TRP A 76 -26.18 8.34 -0.60
CA TRP A 76 -27.57 8.68 -0.50
C TRP A 76 -27.78 10.20 -0.48
N GLY A 77 -28.72 10.66 -1.29
CA GLY A 77 -29.00 12.08 -1.47
C GLY A 77 -30.17 12.28 -2.42
N VAL A 78 -30.37 13.53 -2.85
CA VAL A 78 -31.52 13.91 -3.70
C VAL A 78 -31.53 13.12 -5.02
N TYR A 79 -30.35 12.74 -5.53
CA TYR A 79 -30.21 11.89 -6.72
C TYR A 79 -30.86 10.52 -6.63
N SER A 80 -31.09 9.98 -5.42
CA SER A 80 -31.82 8.72 -5.24
C SER A 80 -33.29 8.84 -5.66
N GLY A 81 -33.84 10.06 -5.66
CA GLY A 81 -35.19 10.41 -6.14
C GLY A 81 -35.45 10.00 -7.59
N PRO A 82 -34.78 10.64 -8.58
CA PRO A 82 -34.88 10.27 -9.98
C PRO A 82 -34.23 8.92 -10.32
N ALA A 83 -33.40 8.36 -9.42
CA ALA A 83 -32.79 7.03 -9.53
C ALA A 83 -31.96 6.84 -10.82
N ARG A 84 -31.12 7.83 -11.15
CA ARG A 84 -30.26 7.85 -12.36
C ARG A 84 -28.77 7.96 -12.03
N GLY A 85 -28.40 7.68 -10.78
CA GLY A 85 -27.05 7.90 -10.26
C GLY A 85 -26.80 9.33 -9.80
N GLU A 86 -25.79 9.49 -8.95
CA GLU A 86 -25.37 10.71 -8.27
C GLU A 86 -24.87 11.81 -9.21
N TRP A 87 -24.34 11.44 -10.38
CA TRP A 87 -23.92 12.38 -11.43
C TRP A 87 -25.07 12.86 -12.34
N TYR A 88 -26.33 12.51 -12.05
CA TYR A 88 -27.45 12.85 -12.93
C TYR A 88 -27.62 14.35 -13.16
N MET A 89 -27.42 15.20 -12.13
CA MET A 89 -27.54 16.65 -12.27
C MET A 89 -26.60 17.21 -13.33
N GLU A 90 -25.32 16.85 -13.25
CA GLU A 90 -24.31 17.22 -14.24
C GLU A 90 -24.57 16.57 -15.60
N ASN A 91 -24.78 15.25 -15.64
CA ASN A 91 -24.93 14.55 -16.93
C ASN A 91 -26.14 14.98 -17.75
N SER A 92 -27.15 15.56 -17.12
CA SER A 92 -28.31 16.13 -17.80
C SER A 92 -28.26 17.66 -17.95
N ALA A 93 -27.17 18.30 -17.53
CA ALA A 93 -27.04 19.75 -17.42
C ALA A 93 -28.26 20.38 -16.70
N ALA A 94 -28.79 19.70 -15.69
CA ALA A 94 -29.98 20.13 -14.98
C ALA A 94 -29.67 21.39 -14.18
N PRO A 95 -30.39 22.51 -14.43
CA PRO A 95 -30.18 23.71 -13.64
C PRO A 95 -30.49 23.47 -12.16
N PRO A 96 -29.75 24.07 -11.21
CA PRO A 96 -29.93 23.85 -9.78
C PRO A 96 -31.37 24.05 -9.28
N GLU A 97 -32.05 25.09 -9.75
CA GLU A 97 -33.44 25.40 -9.43
C GLU A 97 -34.41 24.33 -9.95
N THR A 98 -34.13 23.74 -11.12
CA THR A 98 -34.93 22.64 -11.66
C THR A 98 -34.65 21.35 -10.90
N TYR A 99 -33.40 21.10 -10.46
CA TYR A 99 -33.03 19.89 -9.72
C TYR A 99 -33.66 19.86 -8.31
N ARG A 100 -33.92 21.02 -7.70
CA ARG A 100 -34.60 21.14 -6.38
C ARG A 100 -35.98 20.49 -6.34
N LYS A 101 -36.66 20.32 -7.49
CA LYS A 101 -37.96 19.63 -7.56
C LYS A 101 -37.90 18.22 -7.00
N TYR A 102 -36.77 17.52 -7.14
CA TYR A 102 -36.58 16.17 -6.61
C TYR A 102 -36.57 16.12 -5.09
N PHE A 103 -36.48 17.27 -4.40
CA PHE A 103 -36.69 17.37 -2.96
C PHE A 103 -38.04 17.99 -2.62
N THR A 104 -38.45 19.02 -3.35
CA THR A 104 -39.59 19.89 -2.99
C THR A 104 -40.93 19.42 -3.54
N ASP A 105 -40.99 18.87 -4.75
CA ASP A 105 -42.24 18.51 -5.42
C ASP A 105 -42.71 17.12 -5.01
N THR A 106 -43.99 16.99 -4.68
CA THR A 106 -44.63 15.71 -4.33
C THR A 106 -44.84 14.86 -5.59
N THR A 107 -43.79 14.16 -6.03
CA THR A 107 -43.80 13.28 -7.21
C THR A 107 -43.25 11.89 -6.89
N GLY A 108 -43.38 10.96 -7.84
CA GLY A 108 -42.78 9.62 -7.73
C GLY A 108 -41.25 9.63 -7.70
N GLU A 109 -40.60 10.71 -8.13
CA GLU A 109 -39.15 10.91 -8.12
C GLU A 109 -38.69 11.76 -6.90
N GLN A 110 -39.57 12.07 -5.95
CA GLN A 110 -39.21 12.83 -4.76
C GLN A 110 -38.31 12.01 -3.82
N PHE A 111 -37.21 12.62 -3.38
CA PHE A 111 -36.40 12.20 -2.25
C PHE A 111 -37.14 12.47 -0.94
N THR A 112 -37.67 11.40 -0.32
CA THR A 112 -38.58 11.53 0.82
C THR A 112 -37.96 11.12 2.14
N ALA A 113 -36.93 10.26 2.15
CA ALA A 113 -36.42 9.63 3.38
C ALA A 113 -37.52 8.97 4.24
N SER A 114 -38.66 8.61 3.64
CA SER A 114 -39.87 8.22 4.38
C SER A 114 -39.77 6.86 5.07
N ALA A 115 -38.85 6.01 4.63
CA ALA A 115 -38.55 4.71 5.23
C ALA A 115 -37.11 4.65 5.80
N TYR A 116 -36.47 5.81 5.95
CA TYR A 116 -35.10 5.91 6.46
C TYR A 116 -35.02 5.47 7.92
N LYS A 117 -34.29 4.38 8.14
CA LYS A 117 -33.98 3.79 9.44
C LYS A 117 -32.48 3.48 9.50
N PRO A 118 -31.64 4.38 10.03
CA PRO A 118 -30.20 4.17 10.02
C PRO A 118 -29.75 2.96 10.85
N ALA A 119 -30.57 2.50 11.80
CA ALA A 119 -30.34 1.23 12.50
C ALA A 119 -30.32 0.02 11.54
N ASP A 120 -31.16 0.03 10.49
CA ASP A 120 -31.17 -1.04 9.49
C ASP A 120 -29.90 -1.00 8.63
N TRP A 121 -29.37 0.20 8.35
CA TRP A 121 -28.08 0.36 7.66
C TRP A 121 -26.91 -0.09 8.53
N ALA A 122 -26.89 0.30 9.81
CA ALA A 122 -25.87 -0.12 10.75
C ALA A 122 -25.90 -1.64 10.96
N GLN A 123 -27.08 -2.24 11.02
CA GLN A 123 -27.24 -3.69 11.06
C GLN A 123 -26.76 -4.35 9.77
N LEU A 124 -27.06 -3.79 8.58
CA LEU A 124 -26.54 -4.32 7.32
C LEU A 124 -25.01 -4.25 7.25
N ALA A 125 -24.40 -3.18 7.75
CA ALA A 125 -22.95 -3.07 7.83
C ALA A 125 -22.36 -4.17 8.74
N LYS A 126 -22.99 -4.44 9.89
CA LYS A 126 -22.60 -5.55 10.77
C LYS A 126 -22.79 -6.91 10.10
N ASP A 127 -23.92 -7.11 9.43
CA ASP A 127 -24.20 -8.35 8.70
C ASP A 127 -23.16 -8.57 7.59
N MET A 128 -22.72 -7.52 6.91
CA MET A 128 -21.62 -7.58 5.92
C MET A 128 -20.26 -7.87 6.56
N GLY A 129 -20.11 -7.64 7.87
CA GLY A 129 -18.86 -7.78 8.61
C GLY A 129 -18.06 -6.48 8.79
N ALA A 130 -18.53 -5.37 8.23
CA ALA A 130 -17.84 -4.08 8.31
C ALA A 130 -17.59 -3.63 9.76
N LYS A 131 -16.53 -2.83 9.95
CA LYS A 131 -16.17 -2.23 11.25
C LYS A 131 -16.35 -0.71 11.29
N TYR A 132 -16.60 -0.10 10.14
CA TYR A 132 -16.86 1.31 9.98
C TYR A 132 -17.83 1.54 8.83
N THR A 133 -18.43 2.72 8.79
CA THR A 133 -19.31 3.14 7.69
C THR A 133 -18.95 4.55 7.27
N VAL A 134 -19.19 4.90 6.01
CA VAL A 134 -18.99 6.25 5.48
C VAL A 134 -20.27 6.67 4.77
N LEU A 135 -20.93 7.74 5.21
CA LEU A 135 -22.15 8.27 4.59
C LEU A 135 -21.87 9.60 3.88
N THR A 136 -22.40 9.78 2.67
CA THR A 136 -22.43 11.08 1.98
C THR A 136 -23.21 12.12 2.76
N THR A 137 -22.53 12.96 3.54
CA THR A 137 -23.18 14.07 4.25
C THR A 137 -23.71 15.11 3.28
N ARG A 138 -22.90 15.39 2.26
CA ARG A 138 -23.19 16.23 1.11
C ARG A 138 -22.40 15.70 -0.08
N HIS A 139 -23.08 15.52 -1.21
CA HIS A 139 -22.48 15.16 -2.49
C HIS A 139 -22.46 16.37 -3.45
N HIS A 140 -21.98 16.20 -4.69
CA HIS A 140 -21.75 17.28 -5.65
C HIS A 140 -22.98 18.12 -6.01
N GLU A 141 -24.20 17.58 -5.88
CA GLU A 141 -25.42 18.39 -6.05
C GLU A 141 -25.58 19.47 -4.95
N GLY A 142 -24.80 19.36 -3.87
CA GLY A 142 -24.72 20.35 -2.80
C GLY A 142 -25.90 20.32 -1.83
N PHE A 143 -26.60 19.19 -1.73
CA PHE A 143 -27.62 18.95 -0.71
C PHE A 143 -26.99 18.39 0.56
N ALA A 144 -27.15 19.07 1.69
CA ALA A 144 -26.71 18.61 2.99
C ALA A 144 -27.79 17.76 3.67
N LEU A 145 -27.43 16.55 4.11
CA LEU A 145 -28.33 15.62 4.80
C LEU A 145 -28.70 16.04 6.25
N TRP A 146 -28.24 17.20 6.71
CA TRP A 146 -28.45 17.74 8.05
C TRP A 146 -28.93 19.20 8.00
N PRO A 147 -29.44 19.80 9.10
CA PRO A 147 -29.87 21.20 9.14
C PRO A 147 -28.67 22.18 9.16
N SER A 148 -27.95 22.30 8.04
CA SER A 148 -26.84 23.24 7.89
C SER A 148 -27.28 24.69 8.10
N ASN A 149 -26.55 25.47 8.91
CA ASN A 149 -26.93 26.85 9.25
C ASN A 149 -26.44 27.89 8.23
N HIS A 150 -25.73 27.49 7.17
CA HIS A 150 -25.28 28.44 6.15
C HIS A 150 -26.47 29.03 5.38
N PRO A 151 -26.57 30.37 5.19
CA PRO A 151 -27.73 31.00 4.56
C PRO A 151 -28.07 30.49 3.15
N ASN A 152 -27.07 30.04 2.39
CA ASN A 152 -27.25 29.52 1.03
C ASN A 152 -27.39 27.98 0.96
N ALA A 153 -27.49 27.31 2.11
CA ALA A 153 -27.55 25.86 2.14
C ALA A 153 -28.85 25.30 1.55
N PHE A 154 -28.72 24.21 0.79
CA PHE A 154 -29.81 23.36 0.36
C PHE A 154 -29.77 22.09 1.20
N HIS A 155 -30.78 21.81 2.03
CA HIS A 155 -30.59 20.81 3.09
C HIS A 155 -31.86 20.14 3.63
N ALA A 156 -31.69 18.99 4.28
CA ALA A 156 -32.77 18.14 4.81
C ALA A 156 -33.58 18.77 5.97
N GLY A 157 -33.00 19.75 6.67
CA GLY A 157 -33.69 20.54 7.69
C GLY A 157 -34.80 21.46 7.15
N GLN A 158 -34.85 21.70 5.83
CA GLN A 158 -35.89 22.51 5.19
C GLN A 158 -37.16 21.70 4.95
N ALA A 159 -38.28 22.39 4.71
CA ALA A 159 -39.48 21.74 4.19
C ALA A 159 -39.17 21.12 2.80
N PRO A 160 -39.73 19.94 2.48
CA PRO A 160 -40.76 19.23 3.23
C PRO A 160 -40.23 18.27 4.32
N MET A 161 -38.92 18.00 4.37
CA MET A 161 -38.36 16.91 5.17
C MET A 161 -38.17 17.25 6.66
N ARG A 162 -37.60 18.42 6.98
CA ARG A 162 -37.39 18.92 8.36
C ARG A 162 -36.69 17.92 9.30
N ARG A 163 -35.63 17.25 8.84
CA ARG A 163 -34.89 16.24 9.62
C ARG A 163 -33.38 16.46 9.61
N ASP A 164 -32.73 15.97 10.66
CA ASP A 164 -31.28 15.78 10.72
C ASP A 164 -30.94 14.30 10.51
N LEU A 165 -30.68 13.93 9.25
CA LEU A 165 -30.41 12.54 8.90
C LEU A 165 -29.00 12.12 9.34
N ILE A 166 -28.06 13.06 9.44
CA ILE A 166 -26.69 12.76 9.91
C ILE A 166 -26.68 12.47 11.41
N GLY A 167 -27.44 13.22 12.21
CA GLY A 167 -27.57 12.95 13.65
C GLY A 167 -28.13 11.55 13.93
N GLU A 168 -29.17 11.16 13.19
CA GLU A 168 -29.76 9.82 13.28
C GLU A 168 -28.78 8.71 12.84
N TYR A 169 -28.06 8.92 11.72
CA TYR A 169 -27.01 8.01 11.24
C TYR A 169 -25.89 7.80 12.26
N VAL A 170 -25.31 8.90 12.75
CA VAL A 170 -24.18 8.86 13.67
C VAL A 170 -24.55 8.13 14.97
N THR A 171 -25.75 8.36 15.48
CA THR A 171 -26.26 7.67 16.68
C THR A 171 -26.37 6.17 16.42
N ALA A 172 -27.04 5.75 15.35
CA ALA A 172 -27.24 4.34 15.03
C ALA A 172 -25.93 3.57 14.79
N VAL A 173 -24.95 4.20 14.11
CA VAL A 173 -23.63 3.58 13.85
C VAL A 173 -22.86 3.38 15.15
N ARG A 174 -22.88 4.35 16.07
CA ARG A 174 -22.24 4.22 17.39
C ARG A 174 -22.92 3.16 18.26
N ASP A 175 -24.25 3.15 18.29
CA ASP A 175 -25.01 2.14 19.03
C ASP A 175 -24.74 0.72 18.51
N ALA A 176 -24.44 0.60 17.21
CA ALA A 176 -24.02 -0.65 16.59
C ALA A 176 -22.57 -1.06 16.90
N GLY A 177 -21.78 -0.20 17.57
CA GLY A 177 -20.37 -0.43 17.87
C GLY A 177 -19.44 -0.26 16.67
N LEU A 178 -19.89 0.45 15.64
CA LEU A 178 -19.13 0.73 14.42
C LEU A 178 -18.48 2.12 14.52
N ARG A 179 -17.38 2.30 13.80
CA ARG A 179 -16.76 3.62 13.63
C ARG A 179 -17.53 4.47 12.61
N VAL A 180 -17.53 5.77 12.87
CA VAL A 180 -18.33 6.76 12.12
C VAL A 180 -17.44 7.48 11.12
N GLY A 181 -17.74 7.32 9.83
CA GLY A 181 -17.12 8.05 8.74
C GLY A 181 -18.11 8.95 8.02
N LEU A 182 -17.64 10.11 7.57
CA LEU A 182 -18.45 11.09 6.86
C LEU A 182 -17.79 11.42 5.52
N TYR A 183 -18.52 11.22 4.42
CA TYR A 183 -18.11 11.75 3.13
C TYR A 183 -18.56 13.19 3.01
N TYR A 184 -17.71 14.04 2.42
CA TYR A 184 -18.05 15.43 2.15
C TYR A 184 -17.47 15.90 0.83
N SER A 185 -18.33 16.51 -0.01
CA SER A 185 -17.88 17.15 -1.24
C SER A 185 -17.69 18.67 -1.10
N PRO A 186 -16.46 19.20 -1.28
CA PRO A 186 -16.21 20.65 -1.31
C PRO A 186 -16.94 21.34 -2.45
N MET A 187 -16.91 20.75 -3.65
CA MET A 187 -17.61 21.31 -4.80
C MET A 187 -19.13 21.33 -4.61
N SER A 188 -19.81 22.20 -5.35
CA SER A 188 -21.23 22.04 -5.60
C SER A 188 -21.63 22.62 -6.95
N TRP A 189 -22.38 21.84 -7.72
CA TRP A 189 -22.93 22.25 -9.02
C TRP A 189 -23.99 23.37 -8.90
N ARG A 190 -24.33 23.80 -7.68
CA ARG A 190 -25.17 25.00 -7.45
C ARG A 190 -24.42 26.31 -7.72
N TYR A 191 -23.10 26.25 -7.82
CA TYR A 191 -22.23 27.43 -7.90
C TYR A 191 -21.49 27.45 -9.24
N PRO A 192 -21.88 28.33 -10.18
CA PRO A 192 -21.14 28.53 -11.44
C PRO A 192 -19.65 28.86 -11.22
N GLY A 193 -19.34 29.54 -10.11
CA GLY A 193 -17.98 29.88 -9.70
C GLY A 193 -17.05 28.68 -9.52
N TYR A 194 -17.58 27.47 -9.35
CA TYR A 194 -16.78 26.25 -9.37
C TYR A 194 -16.07 26.01 -10.71
N TYR A 195 -16.64 26.43 -11.84
CA TYR A 195 -16.04 26.35 -13.17
C TYR A 195 -15.18 27.57 -13.52
N ASP A 196 -15.29 28.66 -12.76
CA ASP A 196 -14.65 29.95 -13.06
C ASP A 196 -14.25 30.66 -11.76
N VAL A 197 -13.38 30.02 -10.97
CA VAL A 197 -13.06 30.53 -9.63
C VAL A 197 -12.45 31.93 -9.66
N THR A 198 -11.77 32.33 -10.73
CA THR A 198 -11.18 33.67 -10.88
C THR A 198 -12.13 34.69 -11.50
N GLY A 199 -13.23 34.27 -12.13
CA GLY A 199 -14.11 35.13 -12.92
C GLY A 199 -13.48 35.62 -14.24
N THR A 200 -12.42 34.95 -14.69
CA THR A 200 -11.62 35.37 -15.85
C THR A 200 -11.34 34.23 -16.84
N ASN A 201 -11.63 32.98 -16.47
CA ASN A 201 -11.32 31.83 -17.31
C ASN A 201 -12.25 30.67 -16.95
N CYS A 202 -13.51 30.77 -17.37
CA CYS A 202 -14.47 29.70 -17.16
C CYS A 202 -14.06 28.46 -17.94
N LEU A 203 -13.92 27.36 -17.22
CA LEU A 203 -13.60 26.06 -17.77
C LEU A 203 -14.81 25.50 -18.55
N PRO A 204 -14.58 24.64 -19.56
CA PRO A 204 -15.65 23.97 -20.29
C PRO A 204 -16.59 23.23 -19.34
N ASN A 205 -17.89 23.38 -19.54
CA ASN A 205 -18.91 22.81 -18.66
C ASN A 205 -20.21 22.51 -19.41
N LYS A 206 -21.04 21.61 -18.88
CA LYS A 206 -22.27 21.17 -19.54
C LYS A 206 -23.44 22.15 -19.39
N TRP A 207 -23.39 23.06 -18.41
CA TRP A 207 -24.44 24.04 -18.13
C TRP A 207 -24.36 25.29 -19.02
N GLY A 208 -23.29 25.43 -19.82
CA GLY A 208 -23.10 26.57 -20.70
C GLY A 208 -22.66 27.85 -19.98
N TYR A 209 -22.11 27.75 -18.76
CA TYR A 209 -21.51 28.89 -18.09
C TYR A 209 -20.33 29.43 -18.92
N THR A 210 -20.27 30.74 -19.06
CA THR A 210 -19.17 31.47 -19.70
C THR A 210 -18.45 32.33 -18.68
N THR A 211 -17.25 32.80 -19.00
CA THR A 211 -16.50 33.69 -18.10
C THR A 211 -17.33 34.88 -17.64
N ASP A 212 -17.43 35.05 -16.32
CA ASP A 212 -18.16 36.14 -15.68
C ASP A 212 -17.41 36.59 -14.41
N PRO A 213 -17.04 37.88 -14.27
CA PRO A 213 -16.43 38.39 -13.04
C PRO A 213 -17.20 38.06 -11.75
N ALA A 214 -18.53 37.93 -11.81
CA ALA A 214 -19.37 37.56 -10.67
C ALA A 214 -19.11 36.14 -10.15
N HIS A 215 -18.56 35.25 -11.00
CA HIS A 215 -18.21 33.89 -10.62
C HIS A 215 -17.15 33.83 -9.52
N LYS A 216 -16.26 34.83 -9.43
CA LYS A 216 -15.26 34.91 -8.34
C LYS A 216 -15.91 35.01 -6.97
N GLU A 217 -16.91 35.88 -6.82
CA GLU A 217 -17.65 36.02 -5.56
C GLU A 217 -18.53 34.81 -5.30
N ASN A 218 -19.14 34.24 -6.34
CA ASN A 218 -19.90 33.00 -6.23
C ASN A 218 -19.05 31.83 -5.71
N ALA A 219 -17.80 31.70 -6.18
CA ALA A 219 -16.84 30.72 -5.69
C ALA A 219 -16.48 30.96 -4.22
N ARG A 220 -16.25 32.22 -3.83
CA ARG A 220 -15.98 32.59 -2.42
C ARG A 220 -17.14 32.20 -1.50
N ILE A 221 -18.39 32.42 -1.92
CA ILE A 221 -19.59 32.01 -1.18
C ILE A 221 -19.67 30.48 -1.04
N MET A 222 -19.36 29.72 -2.09
CA MET A 222 -19.26 28.25 -2.02
C MET A 222 -18.22 27.82 -0.98
N LYS A 223 -17.04 28.46 -0.98
CA LYS A 223 -15.97 28.19 -0.01
C LYS A 223 -16.41 28.49 1.43
N ASN A 224 -17.13 29.59 1.67
CA ASN A 224 -17.72 29.88 2.98
C ASN A 224 -18.67 28.78 3.45
N GLU A 225 -19.56 28.32 2.58
CA GLU A 225 -20.47 27.21 2.90
C GLU A 225 -19.69 25.96 3.32
N VAL A 226 -18.59 25.65 2.62
CA VAL A 226 -17.71 24.53 2.98
C VAL A 226 -17.11 24.68 4.37
N TYR A 227 -16.53 25.84 4.69
CA TYR A 227 -15.91 26.06 5.99
C TYR A 227 -16.93 25.97 7.14
N GLN A 228 -18.13 26.53 6.95
CA GLN A 228 -19.18 26.41 7.95
C GLN A 228 -19.65 24.96 8.11
N GLN A 229 -19.98 24.27 7.02
CA GLN A 229 -20.51 22.91 7.06
C GLN A 229 -19.50 21.93 7.67
N VAL A 230 -18.23 22.04 7.32
CA VAL A 230 -17.17 21.21 7.91
C VAL A 230 -17.04 21.48 9.41
N LYS A 231 -17.11 22.75 9.84
CA LYS A 231 -17.12 23.10 11.28
C LYS A 231 -18.29 22.44 12.01
N GLU A 232 -19.49 22.51 11.44
CA GLU A 232 -20.69 21.89 12.02
C GLU A 232 -20.51 20.36 12.16
N LEU A 233 -20.07 19.69 11.09
CA LEU A 233 -19.84 18.24 11.11
C LEU A 233 -18.81 17.82 12.16
N MET A 234 -17.73 18.59 12.31
CA MET A 234 -16.65 18.27 13.25
C MET A 234 -16.96 18.62 14.72
N THR A 235 -18.00 19.42 14.99
CA THR A 235 -18.29 19.91 16.35
C THR A 235 -19.63 19.44 16.92
N GLN A 236 -20.63 19.18 16.08
CA GLN A 236 -22.00 18.92 16.55
C GLN A 236 -22.34 17.44 16.64
N TYR A 237 -21.59 16.58 15.96
CA TYR A 237 -21.93 15.16 15.82
C TYR A 237 -21.09 14.25 16.71
N GLY A 238 -20.28 14.76 17.64
CA GLY A 238 -19.40 13.95 18.49
C GLY A 238 -18.15 13.46 17.77
N LYS A 239 -17.57 12.33 18.20
CA LYS A 239 -16.35 11.78 17.60
C LYS A 239 -16.57 11.24 16.18
N ILE A 240 -15.84 11.78 15.20
CA ILE A 240 -15.80 11.28 13.83
C ILE A 240 -14.47 10.57 13.61
N ASP A 241 -14.51 9.34 13.12
CA ASP A 241 -13.32 8.50 12.93
C ASP A 241 -12.68 8.71 11.56
N ASP A 242 -13.46 9.00 10.52
CA ASP A 242 -13.01 9.19 9.14
C ASP A 242 -13.75 10.36 8.46
N ILE A 243 -13.03 11.19 7.71
CA ILE A 243 -13.62 12.13 6.76
C ILE A 243 -13.10 11.85 5.36
N TYR A 244 -14.03 11.44 4.50
CA TYR A 244 -13.75 11.09 3.11
C TYR A 244 -14.10 12.28 2.21
N TRP A 245 -13.08 12.98 1.72
CA TRP A 245 -13.27 14.07 0.77
C TRP A 245 -13.51 13.56 -0.63
N ASP A 246 -14.19 14.35 -1.45
CA ASP A 246 -14.30 14.09 -2.88
C ASP A 246 -14.79 15.31 -3.67
N GLY A 247 -14.30 15.49 -4.88
CA GLY A 247 -14.57 16.71 -5.66
C GLY A 247 -13.77 17.91 -5.15
N GLY A 248 -12.50 17.70 -4.79
CA GLY A 248 -11.54 18.77 -4.53
C GLY A 248 -11.15 19.49 -5.82
N TRP A 249 -10.95 18.77 -6.92
CA TRP A 249 -10.65 19.35 -8.24
C TRP A 249 -11.60 20.50 -8.64
N LEU A 250 -11.16 21.44 -9.48
CA LEU A 250 -11.96 22.59 -9.93
C LEU A 250 -12.43 22.42 -11.36
N GLY A 251 -13.69 22.78 -11.63
CA GLY A 251 -14.32 22.65 -12.94
C GLY A 251 -14.31 21.23 -13.52
N GLN A 252 -14.07 20.19 -12.71
CA GLN A 252 -13.88 18.80 -13.17
C GLN A 252 -12.62 18.61 -14.02
N HIS A 253 -11.60 19.42 -13.78
CA HIS A 253 -10.32 19.34 -14.45
C HIS A 253 -9.17 19.22 -13.44
N GLY A 254 -8.09 18.58 -13.88
CA GLY A 254 -6.88 18.42 -13.07
C GLY A 254 -7.06 17.44 -11.91
N SER A 255 -6.10 17.48 -11.00
CA SER A 255 -6.08 16.70 -9.77
C SER A 255 -6.62 17.50 -8.59
N ASP A 256 -6.97 16.82 -7.49
CA ASP A 256 -7.33 17.50 -6.23
C ASP A 256 -6.19 18.42 -5.74
N SER A 257 -4.93 18.03 -5.92
CA SER A 257 -3.78 18.87 -5.56
C SER A 257 -3.69 20.16 -6.38
N ASP A 258 -4.11 20.17 -7.65
CA ASP A 258 -4.08 21.37 -8.50
C ASP A 258 -5.05 22.46 -7.99
N SER A 259 -6.09 22.04 -7.26
CA SER A 259 -7.10 22.93 -6.67
C SER A 259 -6.80 23.38 -5.24
N ALA A 260 -5.73 22.86 -4.62
CA ALA A 260 -5.48 23.04 -3.19
C ALA A 260 -5.37 24.52 -2.78
N PHE A 261 -4.89 25.39 -3.68
CA PHE A 261 -4.82 26.83 -3.44
C PHE A 261 -6.19 27.45 -3.11
N PHE A 262 -7.28 26.94 -3.69
CA PHE A 262 -8.60 27.50 -3.51
C PHE A 262 -9.23 27.03 -2.19
N TRP A 263 -9.18 25.73 -1.91
CA TRP A 263 -9.76 25.14 -0.69
C TRP A 263 -8.93 25.39 0.56
N GLU A 264 -7.62 25.60 0.39
CA GLU A 264 -6.64 25.75 1.46
C GLU A 264 -6.69 24.57 2.44
N PRO A 265 -6.44 23.33 1.99
CA PRO A 265 -6.52 22.11 2.80
C PRO A 265 -5.34 21.95 3.77
N GLY A 266 -4.53 23.00 3.98
CA GLY A 266 -3.45 23.00 4.94
C GLY A 266 -3.88 23.30 6.38
N LYS A 267 -2.90 23.43 7.26
CA LYS A 267 -3.11 23.81 8.66
C LYS A 267 -3.61 25.24 8.76
N LEU A 268 -2.99 26.16 8.03
CA LEU A 268 -3.26 27.60 8.08
C LEU A 268 -3.62 28.09 6.68
N ARG A 269 -4.50 29.09 6.60
CA ARG A 269 -4.80 29.78 5.34
C ARG A 269 -3.63 30.64 4.87
N ASP A 270 -3.52 30.76 3.56
CA ASP A 270 -2.60 31.68 2.90
C ASP A 270 -3.16 33.10 3.03
N THR A 271 -2.34 34.00 3.57
CA THR A 271 -2.69 35.41 3.73
C THR A 271 -2.78 36.14 2.38
N ALA A 272 -2.17 35.60 1.32
CA ALA A 272 -2.26 36.12 -0.04
C ALA A 272 -3.45 35.57 -0.84
N ASN A 273 -4.27 34.69 -0.24
CA ASN A 273 -5.39 34.07 -0.93
C ASN A 273 -6.45 35.11 -1.35
N GLN A 274 -6.84 35.09 -2.62
CA GLN A 274 -7.82 36.04 -3.17
C GLN A 274 -9.29 35.69 -2.86
N TRP A 275 -9.54 34.53 -2.22
CA TRP A 275 -10.87 34.05 -1.82
C TRP A 275 -10.94 33.91 -0.30
N PRO A 276 -11.11 35.03 0.43
CA PRO A 276 -11.16 35.01 1.88
C PRO A 276 -12.43 34.31 2.38
N VAL A 277 -12.26 33.49 3.42
CA VAL A 277 -13.36 32.95 4.23
C VAL A 277 -13.75 33.99 5.28
N ASP A 278 -15.05 34.28 5.37
CA ASP A 278 -15.60 35.25 6.31
C ASP A 278 -15.31 34.85 7.77
N SER A 279 -15.12 35.84 8.63
CA SER A 279 -14.79 35.63 10.05
C SER A 279 -15.86 34.81 10.78
N ALA A 280 -17.11 34.87 10.36
CA ALA A 280 -18.21 34.07 10.91
C ALA A 280 -18.02 32.55 10.74
N TYR A 281 -17.30 32.13 9.70
CA TYR A 281 -17.06 30.72 9.36
C TYR A 281 -15.62 30.28 9.61
N SER A 282 -14.78 31.19 10.10
CA SER A 282 -13.37 30.94 10.36
C SER A 282 -13.10 30.64 11.83
N GLU A 283 -11.99 29.95 12.07
CA GLU A 283 -11.36 29.82 13.38
C GLU A 283 -9.86 30.06 13.25
N THR A 284 -9.23 30.46 14.35
CA THR A 284 -7.79 30.68 14.41
C THR A 284 -7.08 29.57 15.18
N ASP A 285 -5.82 29.37 14.81
CA ASP A 285 -4.85 28.56 15.56
C ASP A 285 -4.42 29.35 16.80
N SER A 286 -4.55 28.76 17.98
CA SER A 286 -4.29 29.44 19.25
C SER A 286 -2.82 29.80 19.47
N ALA A 287 -1.89 29.06 18.84
CA ALA A 287 -0.45 29.29 18.97
C ALA A 287 0.05 30.44 18.08
N THR A 288 -0.49 30.56 16.87
CA THR A 288 -0.02 31.52 15.86
C THR A 288 -0.96 32.72 15.67
N GLY A 289 -2.20 32.65 16.15
CA GLY A 289 -3.25 33.64 15.92
C GLY A 289 -3.75 33.69 14.47
N ARG A 290 -3.24 32.82 13.58
CA ARG A 290 -3.57 32.81 12.16
C ARG A 290 -4.84 31.98 11.88
N PRO A 291 -5.65 32.34 10.87
CA PRO A 291 -6.80 31.54 10.48
C PRO A 291 -6.41 30.13 10.02
N LEU A 292 -7.19 29.14 10.45
CA LEU A 292 -7.04 27.73 10.07
C LEU A 292 -7.52 27.51 8.64
N GLY A 293 -6.77 26.69 7.90
CA GLY A 293 -7.27 26.05 6.67
C GLY A 293 -8.29 24.96 7.01
N VAL A 294 -8.94 24.37 5.99
CA VAL A 294 -10.05 23.43 6.23
C VAL A 294 -9.59 22.18 6.98
N MET A 295 -8.39 21.65 6.70
CA MET A 295 -7.87 20.53 7.47
C MET A 295 -7.32 20.95 8.83
N GLY A 296 -6.83 22.19 8.99
CA GLY A 296 -6.51 22.74 10.31
C GLY A 296 -7.74 22.79 11.23
N LEU A 297 -8.89 23.18 10.69
CA LEU A 297 -10.18 23.16 11.38
C LEU A 297 -10.59 21.72 11.75
N VAL A 298 -10.48 20.78 10.81
CA VAL A 298 -10.75 19.36 11.07
C VAL A 298 -9.86 18.81 12.19
N ARG A 299 -8.54 19.01 12.10
CA ARG A 299 -7.56 18.52 13.09
C ARG A 299 -7.68 19.19 14.45
N LYS A 300 -8.15 20.43 14.51
CA LYS A 300 -8.42 21.13 15.78
C LYS A 300 -9.54 20.45 16.57
N HIS A 301 -10.63 20.08 15.89
CA HIS A 301 -11.83 19.52 16.53
C HIS A 301 -11.83 18.00 16.63
N GLN A 302 -11.17 17.32 15.68
CA GLN A 302 -11.07 15.86 15.62
C GLN A 302 -9.59 15.46 15.42
N PRO A 303 -8.74 15.52 16.46
CA PRO A 303 -7.28 15.32 16.33
C PRO A 303 -6.87 13.90 15.92
N ASP A 304 -7.78 12.92 16.03
CA ASP A 304 -7.53 11.50 15.73
C ASP A 304 -8.24 11.00 14.46
N ILE A 305 -9.00 11.85 13.78
CA ILE A 305 -9.71 11.48 12.54
C ILE A 305 -8.72 11.01 11.48
N VAL A 306 -9.10 10.09 10.59
CA VAL A 306 -8.31 9.76 9.40
C VAL A 306 -8.94 10.38 8.15
N VAL A 307 -8.13 10.59 7.12
CA VAL A 307 -8.53 11.42 5.98
C VAL A 307 -7.92 10.87 4.68
N ASN A 308 -8.70 10.86 3.60
CA ASN A 308 -8.22 10.55 2.25
C ASN A 308 -7.55 11.79 1.58
N PRO A 309 -6.91 11.68 0.40
CA PRO A 309 -6.17 12.79 -0.21
C PRO A 309 -7.04 13.81 -0.97
N ARG A 310 -8.35 13.56 -1.10
CA ARG A 310 -9.23 14.26 -2.07
C ARG A 310 -9.68 15.66 -1.67
N SER A 311 -9.07 16.23 -0.63
CA SER A 311 -9.17 17.66 -0.32
C SER A 311 -8.08 18.49 -1.00
N GLY A 312 -7.08 17.84 -1.61
CA GLY A 312 -5.84 18.45 -2.10
C GLY A 312 -4.70 18.43 -1.09
N TRP A 313 -4.94 18.06 0.17
CA TRP A 313 -3.89 17.66 1.11
C TRP A 313 -3.47 16.21 0.86
N MET A 314 -2.23 15.84 1.21
CA MET A 314 -1.76 14.48 0.93
C MET A 314 -2.59 13.36 1.55
N GLY A 315 -3.34 13.57 2.64
CA GLY A 315 -4.17 12.54 3.30
C GLY A 315 -3.37 11.53 4.15
N ASP A 316 -4.03 10.84 5.08
CA ASP A 316 -3.46 9.81 5.96
C ASP A 316 -3.28 8.44 5.27
N TYR A 317 -4.20 8.15 4.35
CA TYR A 317 -4.21 6.97 3.48
C TYR A 317 -4.43 7.41 2.02
N THR A 318 -4.14 6.55 1.05
CA THR A 318 -4.51 6.75 -0.37
C THR A 318 -5.80 6.01 -0.69
N SER A 319 -6.41 6.37 -1.81
CA SER A 319 -7.65 5.76 -2.28
C SER A 319 -7.45 5.19 -3.68
N GLU A 320 -7.83 3.93 -3.89
CA GLU A 320 -7.95 3.31 -5.20
C GLU A 320 -9.44 3.13 -5.51
N GLU A 321 -9.97 3.90 -6.46
CA GLU A 321 -11.40 3.92 -6.79
C GLU A 321 -11.73 2.95 -7.93
N GLY A 322 -12.90 2.30 -7.82
CA GLY A 322 -13.57 1.61 -8.93
C GLY A 322 -13.47 0.09 -8.89
N GLY A 323 -14.24 -0.55 -9.77
CA GLY A 323 -14.45 -2.01 -9.77
C GLY A 323 -13.30 -2.86 -10.34
N ALA A 324 -12.16 -2.27 -10.69
CA ALA A 324 -11.01 -3.04 -11.18
C ALA A 324 -10.43 -3.91 -10.05
N ILE A 325 -10.10 -5.17 -10.35
CA ILE A 325 -9.46 -6.08 -9.39
C ILE A 325 -8.02 -5.61 -9.16
N PRO A 326 -7.58 -5.39 -7.89
CA PRO A 326 -6.19 -5.01 -7.63
C PRO A 326 -5.20 -6.09 -8.06
N THR A 327 -4.12 -5.68 -8.73
CA THR A 327 -3.05 -6.56 -9.24
C THR A 327 -1.66 -6.08 -8.84
N GLY A 328 -0.65 -6.92 -9.07
CA GLY A 328 0.75 -6.62 -8.82
C GLY A 328 1.16 -6.71 -7.35
N ALA A 329 2.21 -5.97 -6.98
CA ALA A 329 2.83 -6.02 -5.66
C ALA A 329 1.90 -5.56 -4.52
N MET A 330 2.20 -6.01 -3.30
CA MET A 330 1.59 -5.49 -2.09
C MET A 330 1.78 -3.97 -1.96
N ARG A 331 0.80 -3.29 -1.38
CA ARG A 331 0.89 -1.86 -1.06
C ARG A 331 1.65 -1.69 0.26
N THR A 332 2.79 -1.01 0.20
CA THR A 332 3.69 -0.81 1.34
C THR A 332 4.06 0.67 1.47
N GLY A 333 4.57 1.08 2.64
CA GLY A 333 4.96 2.47 2.93
C GLY A 333 3.79 3.44 3.17
N ARG A 334 2.63 3.22 2.55
CA ARG A 334 1.40 3.99 2.78
C ARG A 334 0.17 3.08 2.71
N LEU A 335 -0.79 3.30 3.61
CA LEU A 335 -2.06 2.57 3.60
C LEU A 335 -2.89 2.99 2.39
N THR A 336 -3.46 2.01 1.68
CA THR A 336 -4.39 2.22 0.57
C THR A 336 -5.76 1.63 0.89
N GLU A 337 -6.82 2.39 0.64
CA GLU A 337 -8.21 1.93 0.67
C GLU A 337 -8.76 1.72 -0.74
N LYS A 338 -9.20 0.50 -1.04
CA LYS A 338 -9.97 0.15 -2.24
C LYS A 338 -11.44 0.49 -2.01
N ASN A 339 -11.95 1.49 -2.71
CA ASN A 339 -13.38 1.84 -2.66
C ASN A 339 -14.04 1.52 -4.00
N PHE A 340 -15.21 0.90 -3.96
CA PHE A 340 -15.90 0.45 -5.17
C PHE A 340 -17.40 0.29 -4.98
N THR A 341 -18.13 0.35 -6.09
CA THR A 341 -19.58 0.15 -6.15
C THR A 341 -19.92 -1.27 -6.55
N ILE A 342 -21.06 -1.76 -6.07
CA ILE A 342 -21.63 -3.04 -6.52
C ILE A 342 -22.70 -2.88 -7.61
N CYS A 343 -23.04 -1.64 -8.00
CA CYS A 343 -24.14 -1.36 -8.95
C CYS A 343 -23.69 -0.53 -10.18
N GLY A 344 -22.39 -0.30 -10.38
CA GLY A 344 -21.86 0.49 -11.49
C GLY A 344 -22.07 2.01 -11.36
N SER A 345 -22.91 2.47 -10.43
CA SER A 345 -22.99 3.85 -9.94
C SER A 345 -22.85 3.86 -8.41
N TRP A 346 -22.44 4.99 -7.83
CA TRP A 346 -22.34 5.12 -6.38
C TRP A 346 -23.73 5.30 -5.76
N GLY A 347 -24.46 6.30 -6.23
CA GLY A 347 -25.85 6.56 -5.88
C GLY A 347 -26.80 5.58 -6.55
N TYR A 348 -28.02 5.51 -6.01
CA TYR A 348 -29.05 4.60 -6.50
C TYR A 348 -29.42 4.85 -7.97
N ARG A 349 -29.45 3.76 -8.73
CA ARG A 349 -29.95 3.73 -10.11
C ARG A 349 -30.98 2.62 -10.26
N ALA A 350 -32.18 2.97 -10.74
CA ALA A 350 -33.26 2.02 -10.91
C ALA A 350 -32.86 0.93 -11.93
N GLY A 351 -33.01 -0.34 -11.54
CA GLY A 351 -32.71 -1.50 -12.39
C GLY A 351 -31.23 -1.73 -12.68
N ALA A 352 -30.30 -1.05 -11.98
CA ALA A 352 -28.87 -1.31 -12.15
C ALA A 352 -28.51 -2.72 -11.66
N PRO A 353 -27.74 -3.51 -12.45
CA PRO A 353 -27.37 -4.85 -12.06
C PRO A 353 -26.41 -4.81 -10.86
N VAL A 354 -26.65 -5.69 -9.89
CA VAL A 354 -25.76 -5.90 -8.74
C VAL A 354 -24.63 -6.86 -9.15
N MET A 355 -23.39 -6.54 -8.79
CA MET A 355 -22.23 -7.40 -8.96
C MET A 355 -22.46 -8.78 -8.35
N SER A 356 -21.94 -9.81 -9.00
CA SER A 356 -21.96 -11.15 -8.42
C SER A 356 -21.11 -11.21 -7.15
N PHE A 357 -21.44 -12.14 -6.25
CA PHE A 357 -20.63 -12.41 -5.06
C PHE A 357 -19.17 -12.71 -5.42
N GLY A 358 -18.93 -13.51 -6.47
CA GLY A 358 -17.57 -13.83 -6.93
C GLY A 358 -16.76 -12.59 -7.34
N THR A 359 -17.38 -11.67 -8.08
CA THR A 359 -16.73 -10.41 -8.49
C THR A 359 -16.37 -9.53 -7.29
N ILE A 360 -17.26 -9.46 -6.30
CA ILE A 360 -16.99 -8.72 -5.05
C ILE A 360 -15.83 -9.38 -4.29
N MET A 361 -15.84 -10.71 -4.17
CA MET A 361 -14.76 -11.45 -3.50
C MET A 361 -13.42 -11.31 -4.22
N ASP A 362 -13.40 -11.30 -5.56
CA ASP A 362 -12.18 -11.06 -6.34
C ASP A 362 -11.56 -9.71 -5.97
N ILE A 363 -12.36 -8.64 -5.85
CA ILE A 363 -11.86 -7.32 -5.43
C ILE A 363 -11.37 -7.36 -3.97
N LEU A 364 -12.19 -7.90 -3.06
CA LEU A 364 -11.90 -7.89 -1.62
C LEU A 364 -10.63 -8.68 -1.29
N VAL A 365 -10.53 -9.93 -1.71
CA VAL A 365 -9.40 -10.80 -1.35
C VAL A 365 -8.11 -10.30 -1.99
N ASN A 366 -8.16 -9.85 -3.25
CA ASN A 366 -6.98 -9.25 -3.90
C ASN A 366 -6.53 -7.94 -3.23
N SER A 367 -7.43 -7.22 -2.58
CA SER A 367 -7.08 -6.06 -1.75
C SER A 367 -6.37 -6.48 -0.46
N TRP A 368 -6.93 -7.44 0.28
CA TRP A 368 -6.39 -7.85 1.58
C TRP A 368 -5.01 -8.48 1.47
N VAL A 369 -4.78 -9.36 0.49
CA VAL A 369 -3.45 -9.96 0.25
C VAL A 369 -2.41 -8.95 -0.23
N ARG A 370 -2.85 -7.76 -0.67
CA ARG A 370 -2.00 -6.61 -1.03
C ARG A 370 -1.90 -5.57 0.07
N ASN A 371 -2.26 -5.93 1.31
CA ASN A 371 -2.18 -5.06 2.48
C ASN A 371 -3.05 -3.78 2.36
N MET A 372 -4.18 -3.88 1.67
CA MET A 372 -5.16 -2.80 1.51
C MET A 372 -6.35 -2.99 2.47
N VAL A 373 -7.12 -1.93 2.66
CA VAL A 373 -8.45 -1.96 3.29
C VAL A 373 -9.51 -1.69 2.22
N CYS A 374 -10.77 -2.02 2.48
CA CYS A 374 -11.84 -1.92 1.50
C CYS A 374 -13.03 -1.10 2.02
N LEU A 375 -13.62 -0.29 1.15
CA LEU A 375 -14.85 0.45 1.41
C LEU A 375 -15.88 0.10 0.31
N LEU A 376 -16.81 -0.79 0.64
CA LEU A 376 -17.78 -1.34 -0.31
C LEU A 376 -19.08 -0.52 -0.27
N ASN A 377 -19.50 0.01 -1.42
CA ASN A 377 -20.65 0.90 -1.50
C ASN A 377 -22.01 0.21 -1.71
N VAL A 378 -23.02 0.71 -1.00
CA VAL A 378 -24.45 0.51 -1.28
C VAL A 378 -25.13 1.85 -1.60
N GLY A 379 -26.19 1.81 -2.43
CA GLY A 379 -26.96 2.98 -2.82
C GLY A 379 -28.43 2.84 -2.41
N PRO A 380 -28.85 3.39 -1.26
CA PRO A 380 -30.24 3.34 -0.83
C PRO A 380 -31.18 4.11 -1.79
N ASP A 381 -32.42 3.64 -1.90
CA ASP A 381 -33.45 4.28 -2.70
C ASP A 381 -33.91 5.62 -2.10
N ARG A 382 -34.76 6.35 -2.83
CA ARG A 382 -35.27 7.67 -2.41
C ARG A 382 -35.99 7.71 -1.06
N THR A 383 -36.43 6.56 -0.55
CA THR A 383 -37.13 6.43 0.74
C THR A 383 -36.16 6.11 1.88
N GLY A 384 -34.93 5.68 1.58
CA GLY A 384 -33.91 5.33 2.57
C GLY A 384 -33.72 3.83 2.77
N VAL A 385 -34.27 2.99 1.89
CA VAL A 385 -34.13 1.53 1.96
C VAL A 385 -32.99 1.09 1.04
N VAL A 386 -32.07 0.27 1.56
CA VAL A 386 -31.10 -0.43 0.70
C VAL A 386 -31.83 -1.53 -0.07
N PRO A 387 -31.77 -1.55 -1.42
CA PRO A 387 -32.43 -2.57 -2.22
C PRO A 387 -32.08 -4.00 -1.78
N ALA A 388 -33.06 -4.89 -1.82
CA ALA A 388 -32.94 -6.24 -1.25
C ALA A 388 -31.85 -7.10 -1.91
N ASP A 389 -31.60 -6.90 -3.20
CA ASP A 389 -30.55 -7.56 -3.97
C ASP A 389 -29.14 -7.08 -3.56
N GLN A 390 -28.95 -5.78 -3.37
CA GLN A 390 -27.74 -5.20 -2.78
C GLN A 390 -27.52 -5.75 -1.36
N ALA A 391 -28.55 -5.71 -0.52
CA ALA A 391 -28.48 -6.22 0.85
C ALA A 391 -28.16 -7.73 0.89
N ALA A 392 -28.74 -8.52 -0.02
CA ALA A 392 -28.49 -9.96 -0.09
C ALA A 392 -27.04 -10.28 -0.46
N VAL A 393 -26.44 -9.58 -1.42
CA VAL A 393 -25.06 -9.88 -1.83
C VAL A 393 -24.05 -9.47 -0.76
N VAL A 394 -24.24 -8.34 -0.07
CA VAL A 394 -23.32 -7.92 1.00
C VAL A 394 -23.44 -8.82 2.24
N ARG A 395 -24.62 -9.37 2.53
CA ARG A 395 -24.78 -10.41 3.57
C ARG A 395 -24.02 -11.69 3.24
N ARG A 396 -23.86 -12.04 1.96
CA ARG A 396 -23.02 -13.20 1.56
C ARG A 396 -21.54 -12.96 1.84
N VAL A 397 -21.06 -11.72 1.69
CA VAL A 397 -19.71 -11.31 2.15
C VAL A 397 -19.59 -11.53 3.66
N GLY A 398 -20.64 -11.14 4.40
CA GLY A 398 -20.80 -11.44 5.82
C GLY A 398 -20.62 -12.92 6.19
N SER A 399 -21.32 -13.81 5.48
CA SER A 399 -21.22 -15.27 5.68
C SER A 399 -19.80 -15.81 5.42
N PHE A 400 -19.08 -15.24 4.47
CA PHE A 400 -17.66 -15.57 4.29
C PHE A 400 -16.84 -15.08 5.48
N LEU A 401 -17.02 -13.83 5.91
CA LEU A 401 -16.23 -13.22 6.99
C LEU A 401 -16.55 -13.79 8.38
N SER A 402 -17.74 -14.34 8.61
CA SER A 402 -18.04 -15.08 9.85
C SER A 402 -17.25 -16.39 9.93
N THR A 403 -16.88 -16.96 8.78
CA THR A 403 -16.19 -18.24 8.64
C THR A 403 -14.67 -18.05 8.54
N CYS A 404 -14.22 -17.10 7.72
CA CYS A 404 -12.82 -16.86 7.38
C CYS A 404 -12.26 -15.55 7.95
N GLY A 405 -13.01 -14.80 8.75
CA GLY A 405 -12.64 -13.46 9.21
C GLY A 405 -11.34 -13.38 10.00
N GLN A 406 -10.90 -14.48 10.63
CA GLN A 406 -9.59 -14.52 11.31
C GLN A 406 -8.40 -14.33 10.35
N ALA A 407 -8.57 -14.67 9.07
CA ALA A 407 -7.57 -14.44 8.03
C ALA A 407 -7.68 -13.05 7.38
N VAL A 408 -8.58 -12.20 7.86
CA VAL A 408 -8.82 -10.85 7.32
C VAL A 408 -8.63 -9.81 8.42
N TYR A 409 -9.44 -9.83 9.47
CA TYR A 409 -9.42 -8.79 10.50
C TYR A 409 -8.13 -8.81 11.33
N GLY A 410 -7.55 -7.64 11.54
CA GLY A 410 -6.30 -7.49 12.28
C GLY A 410 -5.08 -8.08 11.60
N THR A 411 -5.18 -8.60 10.37
CA THR A 411 -4.03 -9.12 9.63
C THR A 411 -3.27 -7.99 8.92
N ARG A 412 -2.10 -8.31 8.38
CA ARG A 412 -1.40 -7.52 7.35
C ARG A 412 -1.24 -8.37 6.10
N GLY A 413 -1.13 -7.73 4.93
CA GLY A 413 -0.79 -8.47 3.71
C GLY A 413 0.64 -9.03 3.80
N GLY A 414 0.87 -10.17 3.16
CA GLY A 414 2.17 -10.85 3.13
C GLY A 414 2.27 -12.05 4.09
N PRO A 415 3.49 -12.48 4.46
CA PRO A 415 4.75 -11.76 4.29
C PRO A 415 5.34 -11.82 2.87
N TRP A 416 4.82 -12.67 2.00
CA TRP A 416 5.26 -12.77 0.60
C TRP A 416 4.30 -12.09 -0.36
N GLU A 417 4.84 -11.70 -1.51
CA GLU A 417 4.07 -11.12 -2.61
C GLU A 417 3.03 -12.11 -3.15
N PRO A 418 1.84 -11.63 -3.53
CA PRO A 418 0.83 -12.47 -4.17
C PRO A 418 1.21 -12.81 -5.62
N VAL A 419 0.56 -13.86 -6.14
CA VAL A 419 0.54 -14.18 -7.58
C VAL A 419 -0.85 -13.90 -8.11
N ASP A 420 -0.94 -12.92 -9.01
CA ASP A 420 -2.20 -12.44 -9.59
C ASP A 420 -3.10 -13.59 -10.06
N GLY A 421 -4.37 -13.55 -9.61
CA GLY A 421 -5.39 -14.54 -9.95
C GLY A 421 -5.19 -15.93 -9.36
N ARG A 422 -4.10 -16.20 -8.64
CA ARG A 422 -3.77 -17.54 -8.12
C ARG A 422 -3.80 -17.61 -6.61
N TYR A 423 -2.95 -16.85 -5.93
CA TYR A 423 -2.88 -16.91 -4.47
C TYR A 423 -2.23 -15.66 -3.87
N GLY A 424 -2.47 -15.45 -2.59
CA GLY A 424 -1.81 -14.41 -1.82
C GLY A 424 -1.78 -14.77 -0.34
N TYR A 425 -1.24 -13.86 0.47
CA TYR A 425 -1.00 -14.11 1.88
C TYR A 425 -1.49 -12.96 2.74
N THR A 426 -2.00 -13.31 3.91
CA THR A 426 -2.10 -12.38 5.03
C THR A 426 -1.44 -13.03 6.25
N TYR A 427 -1.14 -12.25 7.29
CA TYR A 427 -0.63 -12.81 8.54
C TYR A 427 -1.05 -12.01 9.75
N LYS A 428 -1.05 -12.69 10.89
CA LYS A 428 -1.24 -12.11 12.21
C LYS A 428 -0.44 -12.94 13.21
N ASP A 429 0.35 -12.25 14.04
CA ASP A 429 1.17 -12.87 15.07
C ASP A 429 2.04 -14.01 14.50
N ASN A 430 1.83 -15.24 14.97
CA ASN A 430 2.56 -16.44 14.53
C ASN A 430 1.85 -17.24 13.43
N THR A 431 0.73 -16.76 12.89
CA THR A 431 -0.01 -17.46 11.84
C THR A 431 0.01 -16.63 10.55
N PHE A 432 0.40 -17.26 9.45
CA PHE A 432 0.11 -16.74 8.11
C PHE A 432 -1.00 -17.54 7.47
N TYR A 433 -1.80 -16.87 6.65
CA TYR A 433 -2.93 -17.42 5.94
C TYR A 433 -2.65 -17.40 4.45
N VAL A 434 -2.83 -18.54 3.81
CA VAL A 434 -2.76 -18.70 2.35
C VAL A 434 -4.16 -18.56 1.80
N HIS A 435 -4.37 -17.54 0.96
CA HIS A 435 -5.61 -17.31 0.23
C HIS A 435 -5.46 -17.91 -1.16
N LEU A 436 -6.17 -19.01 -1.46
CA LEU A 436 -6.17 -19.65 -2.77
C LEU A 436 -7.35 -19.13 -3.59
N LEU A 437 -7.03 -18.33 -4.61
CA LEU A 437 -7.97 -17.63 -5.48
C LEU A 437 -8.50 -18.55 -6.59
N PRO A 438 -9.59 -18.19 -7.30
CA PRO A 438 -10.24 -19.08 -8.27
C PRO A 438 -9.33 -19.63 -9.38
N GLY A 439 -8.29 -18.89 -9.78
CA GLY A 439 -7.31 -19.34 -10.78
C GLY A 439 -6.33 -20.41 -10.26
N TYR A 440 -6.39 -20.78 -8.98
CA TYR A 440 -5.64 -21.90 -8.41
C TYR A 440 -6.52 -23.15 -8.25
N SER A 441 -6.24 -24.16 -9.09
CA SER A 441 -7.00 -25.42 -9.14
C SER A 441 -6.38 -26.57 -8.35
N GLY A 442 -5.19 -26.38 -7.75
CA GLY A 442 -4.49 -27.42 -7.02
C GLY A 442 -5.18 -27.81 -5.71
N THR A 443 -5.16 -29.10 -5.38
CA THR A 443 -5.55 -29.66 -4.07
C THR A 443 -4.37 -29.82 -3.10
N SER A 444 -3.19 -29.41 -3.57
CA SER A 444 -1.94 -29.32 -2.81
C SER A 444 -1.35 -27.93 -3.06
N PHE A 445 -0.67 -27.35 -2.07
CA PHE A 445 0.01 -26.06 -2.17
C PHE A 445 1.35 -26.09 -1.44
N THR A 446 2.40 -25.54 -2.05
CA THR A 446 3.71 -25.39 -1.41
C THR A 446 4.00 -23.92 -1.15
N THR A 447 4.25 -23.56 0.11
CA THR A 447 4.55 -22.18 0.51
C THR A 447 5.97 -21.78 0.07
N PRO A 448 6.27 -20.48 -0.01
CA PRO A 448 7.62 -19.97 0.14
C PRO A 448 8.26 -20.45 1.46
N SER A 449 9.59 -20.36 1.56
CA SER A 449 10.32 -20.82 2.75
C SER A 449 9.91 -20.04 3.99
N THR A 450 9.57 -20.75 5.06
CA THR A 450 9.28 -20.17 6.40
C THR A 450 10.54 -19.91 7.22
N GLY A 451 11.72 -20.03 6.61
CA GLY A 451 12.99 -19.90 7.29
C GLY A 451 13.22 -21.05 8.28
N ASP A 452 13.79 -20.71 9.44
CA ASP A 452 14.06 -21.65 10.53
C ASP A 452 12.87 -21.82 11.49
N ALA A 453 11.70 -21.27 11.14
CA ALA A 453 10.49 -21.41 11.92
C ALA A 453 9.96 -22.84 11.88
N LYS A 454 9.45 -23.33 13.01
CA LYS A 454 8.82 -24.64 13.07
C LYS A 454 7.32 -24.47 12.85
N VAL A 455 6.78 -25.21 11.89
CA VAL A 455 5.33 -25.30 11.70
C VAL A 455 4.76 -26.11 12.86
N THR A 456 3.82 -25.53 13.59
CA THR A 456 3.13 -26.17 14.72
C THR A 456 1.75 -26.65 14.35
N ARG A 457 1.12 -26.05 13.33
CA ARG A 457 -0.21 -26.42 12.85
C ARG A 457 -0.46 -25.95 11.43
N VAL A 458 -1.14 -26.77 10.62
CA VAL A 458 -1.73 -26.37 9.34
C VAL A 458 -3.20 -26.76 9.35
N PHE A 459 -4.10 -25.85 9.03
CA PHE A 459 -5.54 -26.08 9.12
C PHE A 459 -6.32 -25.32 8.04
N GLU A 460 -7.47 -25.85 7.66
CA GLU A 460 -8.44 -25.11 6.86
C GLU A 460 -9.16 -24.10 7.75
N VAL A 461 -9.09 -22.81 7.42
CA VAL A 461 -9.65 -21.74 8.26
C VAL A 461 -11.16 -21.87 8.42
N ALA A 462 -11.85 -22.25 7.34
CA ALA A 462 -13.31 -22.31 7.31
C ALA A 462 -13.91 -23.37 8.26
N THR A 463 -13.17 -24.43 8.54
CA THR A 463 -13.64 -25.56 9.35
C THR A 463 -12.84 -25.76 10.64
N GLY A 464 -11.65 -25.17 10.72
CA GLY A 464 -10.68 -25.46 11.77
C GLY A 464 -10.04 -26.85 11.67
N THR A 465 -10.30 -27.60 10.59
CA THR A 465 -9.80 -28.98 10.42
C THR A 465 -8.32 -28.96 10.09
N ASP A 466 -7.53 -29.79 10.77
CA ASP A 466 -6.11 -29.93 10.49
C ASP A 466 -5.88 -30.59 9.12
N LEU A 467 -4.93 -30.06 8.37
CA LEU A 467 -4.56 -30.56 7.04
C LEU A 467 -3.23 -31.31 7.11
N SER A 468 -3.08 -32.32 6.25
CA SER A 468 -1.82 -33.04 6.09
C SER A 468 -0.77 -32.15 5.43
N TYR A 469 0.42 -32.08 6.01
CA TYR A 469 1.53 -31.32 5.47
C TYR A 469 2.89 -31.99 5.68
N THR A 470 3.87 -31.60 4.86
CA THR A 470 5.28 -31.90 5.05
C THR A 470 6.09 -30.61 5.04
N VAL A 471 7.20 -30.58 5.78
CA VAL A 471 8.12 -29.44 5.80
C VAL A 471 9.44 -29.91 5.19
N GLY A 472 9.84 -29.26 4.09
CA GLY A 472 11.14 -29.51 3.46
C GLY A 472 12.30 -29.02 4.32
N SER A 473 13.51 -29.51 4.04
CA SER A 473 14.74 -29.02 4.67
C SER A 473 15.04 -27.55 4.34
N ASP A 474 14.39 -27.01 3.31
CA ASP A 474 14.41 -25.61 2.89
C ASP A 474 13.36 -24.75 3.60
N GLY A 475 12.61 -25.31 4.55
CA GLY A 475 11.55 -24.62 5.29
C GLY A 475 10.27 -24.35 4.49
N ARG A 476 10.12 -24.90 3.27
CA ARG A 476 8.86 -24.83 2.52
C ARG A 476 7.86 -25.84 3.06
N VAL A 477 6.61 -25.42 3.18
CA VAL A 477 5.51 -26.25 3.70
C VAL A 477 4.68 -26.74 2.52
N THR A 478 4.63 -28.04 2.29
CA THR A 478 3.75 -28.65 1.28
C THR A 478 2.50 -29.16 1.97
N ILE A 479 1.35 -28.56 1.65
CA ILE A 479 0.04 -28.79 2.25
C ILE A 479 -0.78 -29.60 1.25
N THR A 480 -1.47 -30.63 1.72
CA THR A 480 -2.27 -31.55 0.88
C THR A 480 -3.68 -31.71 1.43
N GLY A 481 -4.63 -32.11 0.57
CA GLY A 481 -6.03 -32.29 0.98
C GLY A 481 -6.83 -31.00 1.01
N VAL A 482 -6.39 -29.97 0.28
CA VAL A 482 -7.09 -28.68 0.21
C VAL A 482 -8.44 -28.85 -0.50
N ASN A 483 -9.53 -28.47 0.18
CA ASN A 483 -10.86 -28.45 -0.41
C ASN A 483 -11.13 -27.11 -1.11
N ARG A 484 -11.19 -27.14 -2.43
CA ARG A 484 -11.47 -25.97 -3.29
C ARG A 484 -12.95 -25.76 -3.63
N THR A 485 -13.85 -26.66 -3.20
CA THR A 485 -15.28 -26.59 -3.56
C THR A 485 -16.16 -25.94 -2.49
N ARG A 486 -15.67 -25.83 -1.25
CA ARG A 486 -16.43 -25.23 -0.14
C ARG A 486 -16.62 -23.71 -0.29
N ILE A 487 -15.52 -23.01 -0.57
CA ILE A 487 -15.48 -21.56 -0.81
C ILE A 487 -14.56 -21.34 -2.01
N PRO A 488 -15.05 -21.52 -3.25
CA PRO A 488 -14.21 -21.47 -4.45
C PRO A 488 -13.62 -20.07 -4.70
N GLU A 489 -14.29 -19.02 -4.22
CA GLU A 489 -13.81 -17.64 -4.29
C GLU A 489 -12.52 -17.42 -3.50
N ASP A 490 -12.35 -18.12 -2.37
CA ASP A 490 -11.15 -18.06 -1.52
C ASP A 490 -11.10 -19.26 -0.55
N SER A 491 -10.29 -20.28 -0.85
CA SER A 491 -9.99 -21.32 0.13
C SER A 491 -8.82 -20.86 0.98
N VAL A 492 -9.08 -20.67 2.26
CA VAL A 492 -8.10 -20.12 3.17
C VAL A 492 -7.49 -21.20 4.06
N ILE A 493 -6.16 -21.26 4.08
CA ILE A 493 -5.39 -22.20 4.89
C ILE A 493 -4.56 -21.41 5.91
N GLY A 494 -4.67 -21.75 7.18
CA GLY A 494 -3.82 -21.19 8.23
C GLY A 494 -2.59 -22.06 8.46
N VAL A 495 -1.41 -21.44 8.54
CA VAL A 495 -0.14 -22.08 8.92
C VAL A 495 0.40 -21.36 10.15
N THR A 496 0.42 -22.07 11.27
CA THR A 496 0.90 -21.53 12.55
C THR A 496 2.33 -21.96 12.79
N LEU A 497 3.15 -21.00 13.19
CA LEU A 497 4.56 -21.16 13.50
C LEU A 497 4.78 -21.17 15.01
N ASP A 498 5.94 -21.64 15.44
CA ASP A 498 6.44 -21.58 16.82
C ASP A 498 6.77 -20.15 17.30
N ARG A 499 6.62 -19.16 16.42
CA ARG A 499 7.03 -17.77 16.61
C ARG A 499 6.30 -16.83 15.66
N SER A 500 6.35 -15.51 15.92
CA SER A 500 5.78 -14.50 15.01
C SER A 500 6.30 -14.62 13.58
N VAL A 501 5.40 -14.42 12.60
CA VAL A 501 5.68 -14.44 11.16
C VAL A 501 6.63 -13.32 10.74
N GLN A 502 6.51 -12.15 11.37
CA GLN A 502 7.49 -11.08 11.22
C GLN A 502 8.52 -11.16 12.37
N PRO A 503 9.81 -10.96 12.08
CA PRO A 503 10.80 -10.68 13.10
C PRO A 503 10.34 -9.51 13.99
N ALA A 504 10.37 -9.71 15.32
CA ALA A 504 10.02 -8.66 16.25
C ALA A 504 11.21 -7.73 16.48
N ASP A 505 10.94 -6.43 16.61
CA ASP A 505 11.92 -5.50 17.15
C ASP A 505 12.07 -5.75 18.66
N ILE A 506 13.24 -6.23 19.07
CA ILE A 506 13.53 -6.55 20.47
C ILE A 506 13.98 -5.33 21.30
N ALA A 507 14.15 -4.17 20.65
CA ALA A 507 14.52 -2.91 21.29
C ALA A 507 13.31 -2.09 21.76
N VAL A 508 12.09 -2.40 21.32
CA VAL A 508 10.88 -1.69 21.75
C VAL A 508 10.73 -1.73 23.28
N GLY A 509 10.50 -0.56 23.88
CA GLY A 509 10.29 -0.37 25.32
C GLY A 509 11.53 -0.56 26.17
N LYS A 510 12.72 -0.73 25.58
CA LYS A 510 13.98 -0.90 26.30
C LYS A 510 14.54 0.41 26.80
N THR A 511 15.44 0.33 27.79
CA THR A 511 16.11 1.51 28.34
C THR A 511 17.07 2.08 27.29
N ALA A 512 16.93 3.37 27.01
CA ALA A 512 17.72 4.07 26.02
C ALA A 512 18.43 5.27 26.61
N THR A 513 19.59 5.60 26.06
CA THR A 513 20.38 6.79 26.39
C THR A 513 21.02 7.33 25.13
N ALA A 514 21.30 8.63 25.09
CA ALA A 514 22.00 9.26 23.99
C ALA A 514 23.13 10.17 24.49
N GLY A 515 24.04 10.55 23.58
CA GLY A 515 25.09 11.52 23.85
C GLY A 515 24.53 12.92 24.17
N SER A 516 23.42 13.28 23.53
CA SER A 516 22.64 14.49 23.82
C SER A 516 21.19 14.33 23.33
N GLU A 517 20.28 15.18 23.82
CA GLU A 517 18.84 15.09 23.52
C GLU A 517 18.19 16.49 23.47
N GLU A 518 17.30 16.72 22.50
CA GLU A 518 16.46 17.93 22.41
C GLU A 518 15.23 17.82 23.33
N THR A 519 15.48 17.92 24.64
CA THR A 519 14.47 17.74 25.69
C THR A 519 13.36 18.79 25.67
N SER A 520 13.65 20.02 25.20
CA SER A 520 12.66 21.10 25.10
C SER A 520 11.48 20.80 24.16
N LYS A 521 11.65 19.84 23.24
CA LYS A 521 10.59 19.34 22.35
C LYS A 521 10.15 17.91 22.66
N GLY A 522 10.65 17.33 23.75
CA GLY A 522 10.36 15.94 24.14
C GLY A 522 11.03 14.88 23.25
N ASN A 523 12.04 15.24 22.45
CA ASN A 523 12.73 14.35 21.52
C ASN A 523 13.85 13.53 22.23
N THR A 524 13.45 12.77 23.24
CA THR A 524 14.37 11.99 24.11
C THR A 524 14.83 10.67 23.47
N ALA A 525 15.90 10.05 23.99
CA ALA A 525 16.40 8.76 23.47
C ALA A 525 15.32 7.66 23.45
N ALA A 526 14.44 7.63 24.45
CA ALA A 526 13.37 6.64 24.54
C ALA A 526 12.39 6.68 23.35
N LYS A 527 12.25 7.84 22.68
CA LYS A 527 11.36 8.02 21.53
C LYS A 527 11.81 7.30 20.26
N ALA A 528 13.06 6.87 20.18
CA ALA A 528 13.52 6.02 19.08
C ALA A 528 13.26 4.52 19.31
N PHE A 529 12.67 4.15 20.46
CA PHE A 529 12.43 2.78 20.88
C PHE A 529 11.01 2.59 21.46
N ASP A 530 10.08 3.50 21.16
CA ASP A 530 8.69 3.40 21.62
C ASP A 530 7.79 2.65 20.62
N GLY A 531 8.37 2.13 19.53
CA GLY A 531 7.67 1.39 18.48
C GLY A 531 6.84 2.29 17.54
N SER A 532 7.07 3.60 17.56
CA SER A 532 6.39 4.58 16.72
C SER A 532 7.37 5.31 15.81
N THR A 533 7.01 5.49 14.55
CA THR A 533 7.75 6.34 13.60
C THR A 533 7.28 7.80 13.61
N ALA A 534 6.23 8.12 14.37
CA ALA A 534 5.70 9.48 14.50
C ALA A 534 6.49 10.32 15.52
N THR A 535 7.11 9.66 16.50
CA THR A 535 8.01 10.23 17.49
C THR A 535 9.46 10.04 17.06
N ARG A 536 10.39 10.71 17.73
CA ARG A 536 11.82 10.55 17.45
C ARG A 536 12.71 10.98 18.61
N TRP A 537 13.91 10.41 18.66
CA TRP A 537 15.05 11.03 19.32
C TRP A 537 15.67 12.09 18.41
N SER A 538 16.14 13.21 18.97
CA SER A 538 16.97 14.19 18.28
C SER A 538 18.10 14.66 19.18
N ALA A 539 19.32 14.75 18.65
CA ALA A 539 20.45 15.35 19.34
C ALA A 539 20.21 16.83 19.64
N SER A 540 20.87 17.38 20.66
CA SER A 540 20.70 18.79 21.04
C SER A 540 21.41 19.78 20.10
N ASN A 541 22.30 19.29 19.22
CA ASN A 541 23.05 20.09 18.26
C ASN A 541 23.40 19.27 16.99
N GLY A 542 23.89 19.97 15.95
CA GLY A 542 24.24 19.37 14.65
C GLY A 542 25.65 18.79 14.57
N ASP A 543 26.32 18.58 15.71
CA ASP A 543 27.68 18.07 15.71
C ASP A 543 27.73 16.60 15.28
N THR A 544 28.84 16.18 14.69
CA THR A 544 29.11 14.75 14.48
C THR A 544 29.56 14.09 15.79
N GLY A 545 29.49 12.76 15.86
CA GLY A 545 29.81 11.99 17.07
C GLY A 545 28.63 11.80 18.02
N GLN A 546 27.47 12.40 17.71
CA GLN A 546 26.23 12.13 18.43
C GLN A 546 25.87 10.64 18.34
N TRP A 547 25.45 10.07 19.46
CA TRP A 547 25.14 8.64 19.55
C TRP A 547 23.83 8.37 20.28
N LEU A 548 23.16 7.28 19.89
CA LEU A 548 21.96 6.74 20.49
C LEU A 548 22.20 5.27 20.84
N LYS A 549 21.87 4.84 22.06
CA LYS A 549 22.14 3.50 22.58
C LYS A 549 20.91 2.91 23.26
N VAL A 550 20.72 1.61 23.08
CA VAL A 550 19.75 0.79 23.81
C VAL A 550 20.42 -0.31 24.63
N ASP A 551 19.90 -0.58 25.83
CA ASP A 551 20.19 -1.76 26.63
C ASP A 551 19.08 -2.80 26.47
N LEU A 552 19.38 -3.94 25.82
CA LEU A 552 18.43 -5.03 25.58
C LEU A 552 18.07 -5.81 26.87
N GLY A 553 18.83 -5.61 27.95
CA GLY A 553 18.68 -6.23 29.27
C GLY A 553 19.47 -7.54 29.46
N SER A 554 19.80 -8.22 28.37
CA SER A 554 20.63 -9.44 28.36
C SER A 554 21.43 -9.55 27.07
N VAL A 555 22.52 -10.32 27.08
CA VAL A 555 23.25 -10.64 25.85
C VAL A 555 22.37 -11.49 24.94
N ARG A 556 22.32 -11.13 23.64
CA ARG A 556 21.56 -11.82 22.60
C ARG A 556 22.39 -11.98 21.32
N SER A 557 22.05 -13.00 20.54
CA SER A 557 22.58 -13.23 19.21
C SER A 557 21.84 -12.36 18.20
N LEU A 558 22.36 -11.16 17.95
CA LEU A 558 21.78 -10.18 17.05
C LEU A 558 22.05 -10.52 15.59
N THR A 559 21.11 -10.14 14.72
CA THR A 559 21.12 -10.44 13.28
C THR A 559 21.04 -9.18 12.40
N GLY A 560 20.76 -8.03 13.00
CA GLY A 560 20.76 -6.76 12.29
C GLY A 560 19.95 -5.68 12.96
N THR A 561 19.85 -4.54 12.29
CA THR A 561 19.06 -3.38 12.68
C THR A 561 18.32 -2.78 11.49
N ARG A 562 17.23 -2.06 11.77
CA ARG A 562 16.58 -1.17 10.80
C ARG A 562 16.38 0.20 11.44
N ILE A 563 16.89 1.23 10.78
CA ILE A 563 16.88 2.62 11.26
C ILE A 563 15.94 3.43 10.38
N ALA A 564 14.97 4.12 10.99
CA ALA A 564 14.19 5.17 10.35
C ALA A 564 14.73 6.54 10.78
N TRP A 565 15.45 7.22 9.90
CA TRP A 565 15.95 8.57 10.11
C TRP A 565 14.81 9.60 10.08
N GLU A 566 14.99 10.75 10.73
CA GLU A 566 13.98 11.82 10.70
C GLU A 566 13.67 12.28 9.28
N SER A 567 14.71 12.65 8.53
CA SER A 567 14.58 13.39 7.28
C SER A 567 14.78 12.47 6.06
N PRO A 568 13.81 12.40 5.14
CA PRO A 568 14.02 11.71 3.86
C PRO A 568 15.05 12.46 3.00
N GLY A 569 15.75 11.75 2.12
CA GLY A 569 16.71 12.36 1.19
C GLY A 569 18.01 12.86 1.83
N THR A 570 18.22 12.62 3.12
CA THR A 570 19.38 13.12 3.87
C THR A 570 20.46 12.05 4.02
N ASN A 571 21.71 12.41 3.74
CA ASN A 571 22.85 11.49 3.89
C ASN A 571 23.37 11.46 5.33
N TYR A 572 22.80 10.57 6.14
CA TYR A 572 23.35 10.21 7.44
C TYR A 572 24.46 9.18 7.26
N ARG A 573 25.68 9.52 7.67
CA ARG A 573 26.83 8.61 7.77
C ARG A 573 27.00 8.21 9.21
N TYR A 574 27.12 6.92 9.47
CA TYR A 574 27.05 6.39 10.83
C TYR A 574 27.73 5.03 10.93
N ARG A 575 27.94 4.56 12.16
CA ARG A 575 28.29 3.16 12.43
C ARG A 575 27.37 2.59 13.50
N ILE A 576 27.17 1.28 13.44
CA ILE A 576 26.45 0.50 14.46
C ILE A 576 27.50 -0.27 15.26
N GLU A 577 27.44 -0.18 16.57
CA GLU A 577 28.39 -0.77 17.50
C GLU A 577 27.63 -1.63 18.53
N GLY A 578 28.25 -2.73 18.95
CA GLY A 578 27.71 -3.68 19.92
C GLY A 578 28.65 -3.89 21.09
N SER A 579 28.07 -4.15 22.27
CA SER A 579 28.81 -4.46 23.48
C SER A 579 28.04 -5.45 24.36
N THR A 580 28.74 -6.33 25.06
CA THR A 580 28.16 -7.23 26.07
C THR A 580 28.16 -6.62 27.47
N ASP A 581 29.03 -5.64 27.73
CA ASP A 581 29.35 -5.10 29.06
C ASP A 581 29.22 -3.57 29.17
N ASN A 582 28.89 -2.87 28.07
CA ASN A 582 28.82 -1.41 27.93
C ASN A 582 30.19 -0.69 28.10
N ALA A 583 31.30 -1.42 28.02
CA ALA A 583 32.66 -0.88 28.09
C ALA A 583 33.46 -1.20 26.82
N GLY A 584 33.51 -2.48 26.41
CA GLY A 584 34.14 -2.93 25.17
C GLY A 584 33.16 -2.83 24.00
N TRP A 585 33.51 -2.07 22.96
CA TRP A 585 32.66 -1.84 21.79
C TRP A 585 33.28 -2.41 20.53
N THR A 586 32.48 -3.13 19.76
CA THR A 586 32.85 -3.67 18.44
C THR A 586 31.93 -3.08 17.37
N THR A 587 32.49 -2.64 16.25
CA THR A 587 31.69 -2.21 15.09
C THR A 587 30.97 -3.42 14.49
N LEU A 588 29.63 -3.37 14.46
CA LEU A 588 28.76 -4.40 13.86
C LEU A 588 28.48 -4.11 12.39
N ALA A 589 28.34 -2.82 12.05
CA ALA A 589 28.20 -2.35 10.67
C ALA A 589 28.82 -0.95 10.54
N ASP A 590 29.62 -0.74 9.50
CA ASP A 590 30.27 0.54 9.21
C ASP A 590 29.64 1.18 7.97
N LEU A 591 28.92 2.29 8.17
CA LEU A 591 28.31 3.10 7.12
C LEU A 591 28.88 4.53 7.14
N THR A 592 30.12 4.70 7.64
CA THR A 592 30.76 6.01 7.73
C THR A 592 31.06 6.62 6.35
N ALA A 593 31.16 5.78 5.31
CA ALA A 593 31.37 6.17 3.92
C ALA A 593 30.12 6.04 3.04
N THR A 594 28.92 5.82 3.61
CA THR A 594 27.69 5.64 2.82
C THR A 594 27.31 6.89 2.03
N THR A 595 26.84 6.70 0.81
CA THR A 595 26.20 7.73 -0.02
C THR A 595 24.68 7.65 -0.01
N SER A 596 24.11 6.71 0.77
CA SER A 596 22.67 6.51 0.85
C SER A 596 21.97 7.73 1.44
N THR A 597 20.83 8.06 0.85
CA THR A 597 19.90 9.09 1.32
C THR A 597 18.54 8.50 1.71
N SER A 598 18.43 7.17 1.72
CA SER A 598 17.21 6.48 2.11
C SER A 598 16.88 6.78 3.57
N GLN A 599 15.62 7.14 3.81
CA GLN A 599 15.11 7.43 5.15
C GLN A 599 15.13 6.18 6.05
N VAL A 600 14.83 5.02 5.47
CA VAL A 600 14.92 3.74 6.15
C VAL A 600 16.15 3.00 5.66
N GLN A 601 17.02 2.59 6.57
CA GLN A 601 18.25 1.85 6.25
C GLN A 601 18.34 0.58 7.10
N VAL A 602 18.72 -0.52 6.45
CA VAL A 602 18.89 -1.83 7.09
C VAL A 602 20.38 -2.17 7.12
N SER A 603 20.81 -2.81 8.21
CA SER A 603 22.12 -3.42 8.31
C SER A 603 21.96 -4.84 8.85
N VAL A 604 22.50 -5.83 8.12
CA VAL A 604 22.49 -7.23 8.53
C VAL A 604 23.88 -7.59 9.03
N PHE A 605 23.96 -8.24 10.19
CA PHE A 605 25.22 -8.68 10.81
C PHE A 605 24.96 -9.88 11.71
N ARG A 606 25.99 -10.50 12.30
CA ARG A 606 25.82 -11.50 13.35
C ARG A 606 26.74 -11.19 14.51
N ALA A 607 26.19 -10.94 15.68
CA ALA A 607 26.98 -10.55 16.84
C ALA A 607 26.30 -10.90 18.17
N GLN A 608 27.10 -11.19 19.19
CA GLN A 608 26.62 -11.26 20.57
C GLN A 608 26.70 -9.86 21.19
N ALA A 609 25.56 -9.30 21.58
CA ALA A 609 25.54 -8.00 22.25
C ALA A 609 24.33 -7.87 23.20
N ARG A 610 24.52 -7.07 24.26
CA ARG A 610 23.45 -6.57 25.13
C ARG A 610 23.13 -5.11 24.82
N TYR A 611 24.15 -4.33 24.48
CA TYR A 611 24.04 -2.93 24.16
C TYR A 611 24.28 -2.72 22.67
N VAL A 612 23.42 -1.93 22.03
CA VAL A 612 23.55 -1.53 20.63
C VAL A 612 23.59 -0.01 20.57
N ARG A 613 24.57 0.55 19.87
CA ARG A 613 24.77 1.99 19.72
C ARG A 613 24.87 2.36 18.24
N VAL A 614 24.15 3.39 17.83
CA VAL A 614 24.32 4.07 16.55
C VAL A 614 25.08 5.36 16.82
N THR A 615 26.23 5.53 16.17
CA THR A 615 27.04 6.76 16.25
C THR A 615 27.02 7.44 14.90
N VAL A 616 26.47 8.66 14.83
CA VAL A 616 26.44 9.46 13.61
C VAL A 616 27.81 10.11 13.40
N THR A 617 28.48 9.75 12.33
CA THR A 617 29.86 10.18 12.02
C THR A 617 29.91 11.29 10.98
N GLY A 618 28.82 11.55 10.27
CA GLY A 618 28.71 12.64 9.30
C GLY A 618 27.28 12.92 8.91
N LEU A 619 26.95 14.19 8.70
CA LEU A 619 25.65 14.67 8.23
C LEU A 619 25.82 16.01 7.49
N PRO A 620 24.83 16.44 6.67
CA PRO A 620 24.86 17.75 6.03
C PRO A 620 24.75 18.92 7.02
N SER A 621 25.18 20.11 6.62
CA SER A 621 25.02 21.33 7.43
C SER A 621 23.54 21.63 7.67
N GLY A 622 23.18 22.01 8.90
CA GLY A 622 21.79 22.35 9.29
C GLY A 622 20.90 21.14 9.57
N VAL A 623 21.47 19.93 9.58
CA VAL A 623 20.79 18.69 9.98
C VAL A 623 21.23 18.33 11.40
N TRP A 624 20.38 17.61 12.13
CA TRP A 624 20.70 17.01 13.43
C TRP A 624 20.68 15.50 13.33
N ALA A 625 21.47 14.81 14.17
CA ALA A 625 21.30 13.38 14.36
C ALA A 625 19.92 13.11 14.97
N SER A 626 18.99 12.57 14.19
CA SER A 626 17.64 12.28 14.64
C SER A 626 17.09 10.99 14.04
N VAL A 627 16.56 10.14 14.92
CA VAL A 627 16.10 8.78 14.61
C VAL A 627 14.66 8.65 15.09
N ARG A 628 13.75 8.40 14.15
CA ARG A 628 12.34 8.10 14.41
C ARG A 628 12.16 6.73 15.05
N ASN A 629 12.87 5.72 14.56
CA ASN A 629 12.85 4.39 15.15
C ASN A 629 14.19 3.66 14.90
N LEU A 630 14.71 2.97 15.91
CA LEU A 630 15.86 2.08 15.80
C LEU A 630 15.46 0.68 16.24
N GLU A 631 15.19 -0.16 15.26
CA GLU A 631 14.82 -1.55 15.50
C GLU A 631 16.06 -2.44 15.55
N VAL A 632 16.06 -3.40 16.46
CA VAL A 632 17.11 -4.41 16.62
C VAL A 632 16.48 -5.80 16.50
N TYR A 633 17.16 -6.70 15.80
CA TYR A 633 16.68 -8.05 15.53
C TYR A 633 17.66 -9.10 16.07
N ASP A 634 17.11 -10.22 16.59
CA ASP A 634 17.85 -11.41 17.01
C ASP A 634 17.57 -12.64 16.14
N ARG A 635 16.96 -12.43 14.97
CA ARG A 635 16.63 -13.46 13.98
C ARG A 635 16.93 -13.02 12.56
N PRO A 636 17.38 -13.91 11.67
CA PRO A 636 17.63 -13.54 10.29
C PRO A 636 16.36 -12.94 9.68
N PHE A 637 16.54 -11.89 8.88
CA PHE A 637 15.47 -11.27 8.14
C PHE A 637 15.98 -10.85 6.76
N SER A 638 15.08 -10.81 5.78
CA SER A 638 15.36 -10.17 4.50
C SER A 638 14.79 -8.76 4.55
N ALA A 639 15.60 -7.73 4.31
CA ALA A 639 15.01 -6.46 3.90
C ALA A 639 14.37 -6.69 2.53
N ASP A 640 13.09 -6.40 2.40
CA ASP A 640 12.56 -6.15 1.06
C ASP A 640 13.18 -4.84 0.60
N VAL A 641 14.26 -4.91 -0.18
CA VAL A 641 14.86 -3.73 -0.84
C VAL A 641 13.95 -3.17 -1.93
N GLY A 642 12.75 -3.74 -2.06
CA GLY A 642 11.77 -3.41 -3.06
C GLY A 642 12.27 -3.76 -4.45
N THR A 643 11.62 -3.14 -5.40
CA THR A 643 12.02 -3.14 -6.78
C THR A 643 13.21 -2.17 -6.92
N VAL A 644 14.29 -2.62 -7.54
CA VAL A 644 15.49 -1.82 -7.79
C VAL A 644 15.70 -1.61 -9.29
N ARG A 645 16.41 -0.55 -9.65
CA ARG A 645 17.09 -0.44 -10.95
C ARG A 645 18.60 -0.52 -10.74
N LEU A 646 19.30 -1.14 -11.68
CA LEU A 646 20.76 -1.24 -11.69
C LEU A 646 21.30 -0.31 -12.76
N VAL A 647 22.02 0.74 -12.36
CA VAL A 647 22.55 1.79 -13.26
C VAL A 647 24.04 1.56 -13.50
N ASN A 648 24.45 1.40 -14.75
CA ASN A 648 25.86 1.26 -15.10
C ASN A 648 26.60 2.60 -14.92
N ARG A 649 27.76 2.57 -14.24
CA ARG A 649 28.56 3.77 -13.95
C ARG A 649 29.08 4.46 -15.21
N LYS A 650 29.45 3.71 -16.25
CA LYS A 650 30.04 4.27 -17.48
C LYS A 650 29.01 5.03 -18.31
N SER A 651 27.81 4.50 -18.44
CA SER A 651 26.80 5.02 -19.37
C SER A 651 25.64 5.77 -18.69
N GLY A 652 25.42 5.56 -17.39
CA GLY A 652 24.22 6.05 -16.68
C GLY A 652 22.93 5.30 -17.07
N LYS A 653 23.03 4.24 -17.88
CA LYS A 653 21.90 3.43 -18.35
C LYS A 653 21.62 2.25 -17.45
N VAL A 654 20.43 1.68 -17.57
CA VAL A 654 19.96 0.62 -16.67
C VAL A 654 20.07 -0.77 -17.28
N LEU A 655 20.17 -1.78 -16.42
CA LEU A 655 20.04 -3.19 -16.78
C LEU A 655 18.61 -3.47 -17.27
N ASP A 656 18.47 -3.89 -18.52
CA ASP A 656 17.20 -4.01 -19.24
C ASP A 656 17.10 -5.39 -19.92
N VAL A 657 15.91 -6.00 -19.87
CA VAL A 657 15.57 -7.15 -20.71
C VAL A 657 15.03 -6.67 -22.06
N SER A 658 15.80 -6.91 -23.13
CA SER A 658 15.55 -6.42 -24.47
C SER A 658 14.14 -6.76 -24.98
N GLY A 659 13.49 -5.76 -25.59
CA GLY A 659 12.11 -5.86 -26.09
C GLY A 659 11.09 -6.17 -25.01
N ALA A 660 11.48 -6.05 -23.73
CA ALA A 660 10.68 -6.43 -22.58
C ALA A 660 10.14 -7.87 -22.68
N SER A 661 11.01 -8.77 -23.18
CA SER A 661 10.71 -10.19 -23.36
C SER A 661 10.30 -10.85 -22.05
N THR A 662 9.41 -11.85 -22.13
CA THR A 662 9.06 -12.75 -21.00
C THR A 662 9.53 -14.18 -21.22
N ALA A 663 10.23 -14.46 -22.33
CA ALA A 663 10.75 -15.78 -22.67
C ALA A 663 12.11 -16.06 -22.02
N ASP A 664 12.40 -17.35 -21.83
CA ASP A 664 13.74 -17.83 -21.51
C ASP A 664 14.72 -17.45 -22.63
N GLY A 665 15.92 -17.02 -22.25
CA GLY A 665 16.92 -16.53 -23.19
C GLY A 665 16.72 -15.08 -23.64
N GLY A 666 15.74 -14.35 -23.07
CA GLY A 666 15.59 -12.91 -23.30
C GLY A 666 16.90 -12.18 -23.00
N ALA A 667 17.45 -11.49 -24.01
CA ALA A 667 18.78 -10.87 -23.91
C ALA A 667 18.79 -9.72 -22.90
N VAL A 668 19.85 -9.64 -22.10
CA VAL A 668 20.08 -8.54 -21.16
C VAL A 668 21.02 -7.52 -21.79
N ILE A 669 20.57 -6.27 -21.81
CA ILE A 669 21.21 -5.13 -22.45
C ILE A 669 21.26 -3.96 -21.48
N GLN A 670 21.94 -2.88 -21.86
CA GLN A 670 21.72 -1.57 -21.23
C GLN A 670 20.74 -0.72 -22.06
N TRP A 671 19.91 0.08 -21.39
CA TRP A 671 18.99 1.01 -22.03
C TRP A 671 18.78 2.29 -21.19
N PRO A 672 18.42 3.45 -21.79
CA PRO A 672 17.93 4.59 -21.02
C PRO A 672 16.79 4.21 -20.07
N TRP A 673 16.82 4.75 -18.85
CA TRP A 673 15.73 4.53 -17.89
C TRP A 673 14.43 5.15 -18.40
N GLY A 674 13.40 4.33 -18.59
CA GLY A 674 12.05 4.74 -18.96
C GLY A 674 10.97 4.31 -17.95
N GLY A 675 11.35 3.64 -16.86
CA GLY A 675 10.41 3.19 -15.83
C GLY A 675 9.67 1.89 -16.13
N GLY A 676 9.92 1.26 -17.27
CA GLY A 676 9.28 0.00 -17.65
C GLY A 676 9.63 -1.17 -16.72
N THR A 677 8.71 -2.10 -16.50
CA THR A 677 8.90 -3.25 -15.62
C THR A 677 10.00 -4.22 -16.08
N ASN A 678 10.43 -4.15 -17.34
CA ASN A 678 11.59 -4.89 -17.86
C ASN A 678 12.95 -4.31 -17.42
N GLN A 679 12.95 -3.09 -16.87
CA GLN A 679 14.14 -2.40 -16.32
C GLN A 679 14.21 -2.48 -14.79
N GLN A 680 13.23 -3.15 -14.19
CA GLN A 680 13.00 -3.24 -12.77
C GLN A 680 13.35 -4.66 -12.32
N TRP A 681 14.10 -4.76 -11.22
CA TRP A 681 14.61 -6.03 -10.71
C TRP A 681 14.31 -6.16 -9.23
N LYS A 682 14.06 -7.38 -8.74
CA LYS A 682 14.01 -7.71 -7.32
C LYS A 682 15.27 -8.48 -6.96
N LEU A 683 15.97 -8.05 -5.90
CA LEU A 683 17.11 -8.78 -5.35
C LEU A 683 16.58 -9.85 -4.41
N LEU A 684 16.56 -11.09 -4.87
CA LEU A 684 16.17 -12.25 -4.08
C LEU A 684 17.43 -12.80 -3.40
N PRO A 685 17.59 -12.69 -2.08
CA PRO A 685 18.80 -13.18 -1.43
C PRO A 685 18.93 -14.70 -1.57
N ASN A 686 20.17 -15.15 -1.67
CA ASN A 686 20.59 -16.52 -1.48
C ASN A 686 21.32 -16.62 -0.14
N ALA A 687 21.41 -17.82 0.41
CA ALA A 687 21.95 -17.99 1.75
C ALA A 687 23.47 -17.88 1.87
N ASP A 688 24.19 -17.99 0.76
CA ASP A 688 25.65 -17.77 0.68
C ASP A 688 26.02 -16.28 0.60
N GLY A 689 25.02 -15.38 0.71
CA GLY A 689 25.19 -13.94 0.56
C GLY A 689 25.19 -13.45 -0.89
N SER A 690 24.96 -14.34 -1.87
CA SER A 690 24.65 -13.95 -3.24
C SER A 690 23.15 -13.64 -3.43
N TYR A 691 22.75 -13.24 -4.62
CA TYR A 691 21.38 -12.87 -4.98
C TYR A 691 20.99 -13.48 -6.32
N ARG A 692 19.71 -13.85 -6.46
CA ARG A 692 19.05 -13.96 -7.78
C ARG A 692 18.40 -12.62 -8.08
N LEU A 693 18.60 -12.09 -9.28
CA LEU A 693 17.97 -10.84 -9.70
C LEU A 693 16.74 -11.19 -10.54
N SER A 694 15.54 -11.07 -9.98
CA SER A 694 14.28 -11.38 -10.69
C SER A 694 13.75 -10.14 -11.42
N ASN A 695 13.52 -10.25 -12.73
CA ASN A 695 12.94 -9.19 -13.52
C ASN A 695 11.44 -9.03 -13.20
N VAL A 696 11.01 -7.81 -12.91
CA VAL A 696 9.63 -7.54 -12.46
C VAL A 696 8.59 -7.85 -13.53
N ARG A 697 8.92 -7.70 -14.82
CA ARG A 697 7.97 -8.00 -15.90
C ARG A 697 7.75 -9.49 -16.11
N SER A 698 8.82 -10.29 -16.09
CA SER A 698 8.77 -11.69 -16.49
C SER A 698 8.74 -12.67 -15.32
N GLY A 699 9.15 -12.24 -14.11
CA GLY A 699 9.41 -13.08 -12.95
C GLY A 699 10.68 -13.94 -13.07
N LYS A 700 11.37 -13.91 -14.22
CA LYS A 700 12.58 -14.71 -14.51
C LYS A 700 13.82 -14.05 -13.91
N VAL A 701 14.88 -14.83 -13.73
CA VAL A 701 16.10 -14.36 -13.07
C VAL A 701 17.23 -14.09 -14.05
N LEU A 702 18.11 -13.14 -13.71
CA LEU A 702 19.34 -12.87 -14.45
C LEU A 702 20.23 -14.11 -14.44
N GLN A 703 20.63 -14.53 -15.63
CA GLN A 703 21.36 -15.76 -15.87
C GLN A 703 22.65 -15.51 -16.65
N SER A 704 23.72 -16.14 -16.17
CA SER A 704 24.86 -16.54 -16.99
C SER A 704 24.53 -17.88 -17.69
N PRO A 705 24.49 -17.98 -19.02
CA PRO A 705 24.15 -19.24 -19.68
C PRO A 705 25.05 -20.43 -19.28
N GLY A 706 24.47 -21.61 -19.08
CA GLY A 706 25.22 -22.82 -18.71
C GLY A 706 26.15 -23.28 -19.84
N GLY A 707 27.46 -23.28 -19.60
CA GLY A 707 28.49 -23.56 -20.62
C GLY A 707 29.14 -22.31 -21.24
N SER A 708 28.85 -21.12 -20.70
CA SER A 708 29.26 -19.84 -21.28
C SER A 708 30.78 -19.66 -21.38
N ALA A 709 31.24 -19.15 -22.52
CA ALA A 709 32.58 -18.63 -22.73
C ALA A 709 32.68 -17.17 -22.28
N LYS A 710 33.93 -16.70 -22.11
CA LYS A 710 34.21 -15.29 -21.83
C LYS A 710 33.62 -14.42 -22.95
N GLY A 711 32.78 -13.46 -22.58
CA GLY A 711 32.14 -12.55 -23.52
C GLY A 711 30.74 -12.95 -23.98
N ASP A 712 30.21 -14.07 -23.48
CA ASP A 712 28.82 -14.45 -23.76
C ASP A 712 27.83 -13.49 -23.11
N GLY A 713 26.71 -13.25 -23.79
CA GLY A 713 25.63 -12.40 -23.31
C GLY A 713 24.93 -12.98 -22.09
N LEU A 714 24.58 -12.11 -21.15
CA LEU A 714 23.64 -12.45 -20.09
C LEU A 714 22.22 -12.49 -20.65
N SER A 715 21.40 -13.33 -20.06
CA SER A 715 19.99 -13.48 -20.40
C SER A 715 19.14 -13.56 -19.15
N GLN A 716 17.83 -13.52 -19.31
CA GLN A 716 16.92 -13.99 -18.25
C GLN A 716 16.55 -15.47 -18.51
N TRP A 717 16.26 -16.18 -17.43
CA TRP A 717 15.79 -17.56 -17.50
C TRP A 717 14.88 -17.90 -16.32
N THR A 718 14.04 -18.91 -16.50
CA THR A 718 13.23 -19.51 -15.43
C THR A 718 14.15 -19.89 -14.26
N ASP A 719 13.77 -19.45 -13.05
CA ASP A 719 14.58 -19.71 -11.84
C ASP A 719 14.68 -21.22 -11.59
N ASP A 720 15.89 -21.75 -11.72
CA ASP A 720 16.23 -23.15 -11.46
C ASP A 720 17.15 -23.30 -10.23
N GLY A 721 17.47 -22.19 -9.56
CA GLY A 721 18.36 -22.16 -8.40
C GLY A 721 19.83 -22.42 -8.71
N GLY A 722 20.23 -22.43 -9.99
CA GLY A 722 21.61 -22.67 -10.41
C GLY A 722 22.59 -21.59 -9.91
N ASP A 723 23.84 -21.99 -9.67
CA ASP A 723 24.94 -21.07 -9.34
C ASP A 723 25.23 -20.06 -10.46
N ASN A 724 24.86 -20.38 -11.71
CA ASN A 724 24.89 -19.46 -12.84
C ASN A 724 23.77 -18.41 -12.85
N GLN A 725 22.75 -18.56 -12.01
CA GLN A 725 21.71 -17.55 -11.78
C GLN A 725 21.94 -16.76 -10.49
N SER A 726 23.04 -17.04 -9.79
CA SER A 726 23.39 -16.45 -8.50
C SER A 726 24.51 -15.41 -8.66
N TRP A 727 24.34 -14.24 -8.04
CA TRP A 727 25.17 -13.06 -8.23
C TRP A 727 25.57 -12.43 -6.89
N LYS A 728 26.86 -12.32 -6.61
CA LYS A 728 27.38 -11.57 -5.47
C LYS A 728 27.46 -10.09 -5.83
N LEU A 729 27.00 -9.23 -4.92
CA LEU A 729 27.17 -7.79 -5.00
C LEU A 729 28.51 -7.44 -4.35
N VAL A 730 29.58 -7.39 -5.14
CA VAL A 730 30.92 -7.10 -4.63
C VAL A 730 31.16 -5.60 -4.70
N PRO A 731 31.49 -4.90 -3.60
CA PRO A 731 31.80 -3.47 -3.64
C PRO A 731 32.91 -3.16 -4.66
N SER A 732 32.70 -2.13 -5.50
CA SER A 732 33.71 -1.64 -6.43
C SER A 732 34.75 -0.75 -5.72
N GLN A 733 35.85 -0.44 -6.41
CA GLN A 733 36.82 0.58 -6.00
C GLN A 733 36.21 1.99 -5.93
N THR A 734 35.09 2.21 -6.63
CA THR A 734 34.33 3.48 -6.55
C THR A 734 33.17 3.32 -5.58
N SER A 735 33.18 4.12 -4.51
CA SER A 735 32.12 4.12 -3.50
C SER A 735 30.73 4.31 -4.11
N GLY A 736 29.75 3.54 -3.62
CA GLY A 736 28.37 3.57 -4.12
C GLY A 736 28.08 2.65 -5.32
N TYR A 737 29.09 1.94 -5.84
CA TYR A 737 28.94 0.99 -6.95
C TYR A 737 29.33 -0.43 -6.55
N HIS A 738 28.71 -1.42 -7.20
CA HIS A 738 28.97 -2.84 -7.02
C HIS A 738 29.24 -3.52 -8.34
N GLN A 739 30.11 -4.52 -8.34
CA GLN A 739 30.23 -5.51 -9.39
C GLN A 739 29.21 -6.63 -9.14
N LEU A 740 28.46 -7.00 -10.18
CA LEU A 740 27.58 -8.16 -10.15
C LEU A 740 28.38 -9.40 -10.53
N VAL A 741 28.91 -10.12 -9.55
CA VAL A 741 29.83 -11.25 -9.77
C VAL A 741 29.06 -12.57 -9.75
N ASN A 742 29.03 -13.28 -10.87
CA ASN A 742 28.35 -14.57 -10.98
C ASN A 742 29.03 -15.63 -10.11
N VAL A 743 28.25 -16.42 -9.38
CA VAL A 743 28.77 -17.41 -8.43
C VAL A 743 29.47 -18.58 -9.14
N ARG A 744 28.97 -19.02 -10.31
CA ARG A 744 29.56 -20.15 -11.05
C ARG A 744 30.98 -19.89 -11.53
N ASN A 745 31.21 -18.74 -12.15
CA ASN A 745 32.47 -18.46 -12.86
C ASN A 745 33.29 -17.30 -12.29
N GLY A 746 32.77 -16.55 -11.33
CA GLY A 746 33.46 -15.40 -10.72
C GLY A 746 33.59 -14.19 -11.64
N TRP A 747 32.87 -14.14 -12.75
CA TRP A 747 32.89 -13.03 -13.71
C TRP A 747 31.78 -12.03 -13.46
N CYS A 748 32.01 -10.79 -13.90
CA CYS A 748 31.10 -9.68 -13.68
C CYS A 748 30.12 -9.51 -14.83
N ALA A 749 28.92 -8.98 -14.54
CA ALA A 749 28.08 -8.36 -15.56
C ALA A 749 28.78 -7.09 -16.11
N ASP A 750 29.16 -7.15 -17.38
CA ASP A 750 30.00 -6.17 -18.06
C ASP A 750 29.26 -5.62 -19.28
N VAL A 751 29.16 -4.29 -19.42
CA VAL A 751 28.67 -3.71 -20.67
C VAL A 751 29.76 -3.83 -21.72
N LYS A 752 29.50 -4.66 -22.75
CA LYS A 752 30.46 -5.03 -23.78
C LYS A 752 31.18 -3.81 -24.37
N ASP A 753 32.50 -3.90 -24.47
CA ASP A 753 33.40 -2.89 -25.02
C ASP A 753 33.31 -1.52 -24.32
N ALA A 754 32.82 -1.49 -23.08
CA ALA A 754 32.51 -0.27 -22.33
C ALA A 754 31.60 0.72 -23.10
N SER A 755 30.76 0.17 -23.97
CA SER A 755 29.88 0.94 -24.85
C SER A 755 28.91 1.81 -24.04
N THR A 756 28.59 2.99 -24.56
CA THR A 756 27.51 3.84 -24.05
C THR A 756 26.28 3.81 -24.97
N ALA A 757 26.24 2.95 -25.98
CA ALA A 757 25.13 2.86 -26.92
C ALA A 757 23.90 2.18 -26.29
N ASP A 758 22.72 2.58 -26.75
CA ASP A 758 21.44 1.94 -26.42
C ASP A 758 21.43 0.52 -27.00
N GLY A 759 21.05 -0.47 -26.20
CA GLY A 759 21.00 -1.86 -26.63
C GLY A 759 22.34 -2.59 -26.60
N ALA A 760 23.40 -1.95 -26.09
CA ALA A 760 24.67 -2.66 -25.89
C ALA A 760 24.46 -3.85 -24.95
N SER A 761 24.98 -5.01 -25.35
CA SER A 761 24.82 -6.25 -24.61
C SER A 761 25.56 -6.19 -23.27
N VAL A 762 24.90 -6.71 -22.23
CA VAL A 762 25.58 -7.03 -20.98
C VAL A 762 26.07 -8.46 -21.09
N ILE A 763 27.38 -8.62 -21.02
CA ILE A 763 28.10 -9.88 -21.15
C ILE A 763 28.69 -10.28 -19.81
N GLN A 764 29.23 -11.48 -19.74
CA GLN A 764 30.03 -11.94 -18.60
C GLN A 764 31.52 -11.86 -18.92
N TRP A 765 32.24 -11.14 -18.08
CA TRP A 765 33.66 -10.86 -18.28
C TRP A 765 34.43 -10.87 -16.95
N PRO A 766 35.69 -11.35 -16.92
CA PRO A 766 36.53 -11.24 -15.73
C PRO A 766 36.59 -9.81 -15.19
N ALA A 767 36.67 -9.67 -13.88
CA ALA A 767 36.78 -8.36 -13.25
C ALA A 767 38.03 -7.61 -13.75
N THR A 768 37.82 -6.45 -14.38
CA THR A 768 38.87 -5.53 -14.85
C THR A 768 38.94 -4.27 -13.99
N GLY A 769 37.93 -4.01 -13.15
CA GLY A 769 37.79 -2.76 -12.40
C GLY A 769 37.31 -1.57 -13.26
N GLY A 770 36.93 -1.83 -14.51
CA GLY A 770 36.43 -0.81 -15.43
C GLY A 770 35.04 -0.29 -15.03
N PRO A 771 34.71 0.99 -15.32
CA PRO A 771 33.42 1.58 -14.99
C PRO A 771 32.23 0.92 -15.71
N ASN A 772 32.46 0.12 -16.75
CA ASN A 772 31.44 -0.66 -17.45
C ASN A 772 31.02 -1.95 -16.70
N GLN A 773 31.73 -2.31 -15.62
CA GLN A 773 31.40 -3.44 -14.73
C GLN A 773 30.76 -3.00 -13.41
N ASP A 774 30.66 -1.68 -13.21
CA ASP A 774 30.18 -1.07 -11.98
C ASP A 774 28.71 -0.68 -12.10
N TRP A 775 27.90 -1.19 -11.18
CA TRP A 775 26.47 -0.98 -11.12
C TRP A 775 26.06 -0.32 -9.82
N GLN A 776 25.34 0.78 -9.92
CA GLN A 776 24.66 1.41 -8.80
C GLN A 776 23.29 0.78 -8.64
N ILE A 777 22.98 0.31 -7.44
CA ILE A 777 21.69 -0.31 -7.12
C ILE A 777 20.84 0.75 -6.45
N LEU A 778 19.74 1.15 -7.11
CA LEU A 778 18.84 2.18 -6.65
C LEU A 778 17.46 1.58 -6.41
N ALA A 779 16.94 1.72 -5.19
CA ALA A 779 15.53 1.41 -4.90
C ALA A 779 14.60 2.32 -5.71
N LEU A 780 13.43 1.78 -6.07
CA LEU A 780 12.39 2.43 -6.87
C LEU A 780 11.16 2.80 -6.06
#